data_AF-A0A061GMZ5-F1
#
_entry.id   AF-A0A061GMZ5-F1
#
_cell.length_a   1.000
_cell.length_b   1.000
_cell.length_c   1.000
_cell.angle_alpha   90.00
_cell.angle_beta   90.00
_cell.angle_gamma   90.00
#
_symmetry.space_group_name_H-M   'P 1'
#
loop_
_entity.id
_entity.type
_entity.pdbx_description
1 polymer ?
#
loop_
_entity_poly.entity_id
_entity_poly.type
_entity_poly.pdbx_seq_one_letter_code
_entity_poly.pdbx_strand_id
1 'polypeptide(L)'
;MGGEQRRWGVFLSSMSLLLNLLLLHCCAATNNITLSRPLSQDQILTSPGQFFVLGFFQPNNSANRYVGIWYKDKAPTKIVWVANREKPVTNSSASLTIGSDGNLKLVDGNQDALWSTNVSVPSNSSVAVLSDNGNFELIDGISGANLWQSFEHPYDTFLLGASLGYNFKTGERRFLTSWKSDSDPSPGNFVVGLLPGSTIQAFVWKDRLPYWRSGQWDKTKFIGIPEMDSSSSSIFDLREDLQQGTVYLYTNTYNQSVALNMVISSVGTLQLEHWERGQGWIVDWEAPQNPCDVYGVCGSFGVCSPSESPICSCLRGFTPKSDEEWSRGNWTGGCMRRTNLSCEENTSSKPTNTGKADRFWTMDRMKLPDLSEYLEIDSDLCQEWCMNNCSCMGYAIVYGIGCLVWTGNITDMQKFPFGGEEFFIRLAHSEFADERLKEKLIISLTTISCIIILGILVYGICRKRFIKIGKRKRIFKHFDLAGNETSSEILTGNTLRSHLELEDPSELPVFDLNSILVATDNFSITNKLGQGGFGPVYKGKLHDGKYVAVKRLSSSSGQGIEEFKNEVMLISKLQHRNLVRLFGYCIEKEERMLIYEFMANKSLDTFLFDPTKRADLHWPKRFNIIQGVARGLLYLHRDSCLRVVHRDLKVSNILLDDKMNPKISDFGLARIFQGTQLLANTHRVVGTLGYMSPEYALSGIFSEKSDVFSFGVLLLEIVNGRKITASYYHDKHISLIDYAWQLWSESKELDLLDEALADSFSSSEVTRCIHIALLCVQDHAENRPNMSAVVSMLSSEAELPRPKQPTFTFQTGFYSEKCDSNHFLSACELTESVLEGR
;
A
#
# COMPACT_ATOMS: atom_id res chain seq x y z
N MET A 1 -51.70 66.42 -7.70
CA MET A 1 -50.36 66.43 -8.33
C MET A 1 -49.57 65.19 -7.89
N GLY A 2 -49.96 63.98 -8.34
CA GLY A 2 -49.36 62.72 -7.83
C GLY A 2 -48.99 61.66 -8.89
N GLY A 3 -49.35 61.87 -10.16
CA GLY A 3 -49.09 60.90 -11.23
C GLY A 3 -47.69 61.00 -11.84
N GLU A 4 -47.19 62.21 -12.04
CA GLU A 4 -45.99 62.45 -12.87
C GLU A 4 -44.68 62.11 -12.16
N GLN A 5 -44.54 62.44 -10.87
CA GLN A 5 -43.33 62.12 -10.10
C GLN A 5 -43.01 60.61 -10.07
N ARG A 6 -44.03 59.74 -10.09
CA ARG A 6 -43.82 58.28 -10.16
C ARG A 6 -43.27 57.80 -11.50
N ARG A 7 -43.50 58.49 -12.63
CA ARG A 7 -42.93 58.11 -13.94
C ARG A 7 -41.44 58.44 -14.02
N TRP A 8 -41.02 59.60 -13.51
CA TRP A 8 -39.61 60.01 -13.54
C TRP A 8 -38.73 59.15 -12.63
N GLY A 9 -39.21 58.75 -11.44
CA GLY A 9 -38.46 57.86 -10.55
C GLY A 9 -38.15 56.48 -11.16
N VAL A 10 -39.06 55.92 -11.96
CA VAL A 10 -38.85 54.64 -12.65
C VAL A 10 -37.81 54.77 -13.77
N PHE A 11 -37.83 55.87 -14.54
CA PHE A 11 -36.85 56.13 -15.59
C PHE A 11 -35.44 56.41 -15.05
N LEU A 12 -35.32 57.12 -13.93
CA LEU A 12 -34.02 57.34 -13.26
C LEU A 12 -33.48 56.04 -12.65
N SER A 13 -34.36 55.19 -12.10
CA SER A 13 -34.00 53.86 -11.61
C SER A 13 -33.48 52.95 -12.73
N SER A 14 -34.17 52.87 -13.88
CA SER A 14 -33.72 52.03 -15.00
C SER A 14 -32.46 52.55 -15.68
N MET A 15 -32.27 53.87 -15.80
CA MET A 15 -31.02 54.47 -16.25
C MET A 15 -29.85 54.19 -15.29
N SER A 16 -30.07 54.26 -13.98
CA SER A 16 -29.07 53.88 -12.98
C SER A 16 -28.71 52.39 -13.08
N LEU A 17 -29.70 51.52 -13.27
CA LEU A 17 -29.46 50.09 -13.44
C LEU A 17 -28.67 49.79 -14.72
N LEU A 18 -29.01 50.45 -15.85
CA LEU A 18 -28.24 50.34 -17.09
C LEU A 18 -26.80 50.85 -16.93
N LEU A 19 -26.60 51.97 -16.24
CA LEU A 19 -25.28 52.54 -16.03
C LEU A 19 -24.40 51.62 -15.17
N ASN A 20 -24.96 50.99 -14.15
CA ASN A 20 -24.27 49.97 -13.36
C ASN A 20 -23.98 48.70 -14.18
N LEU A 21 -24.90 48.23 -15.02
CA LEU A 21 -24.69 47.10 -15.94
C LEU A 21 -23.63 47.38 -17.02
N LEU A 22 -23.48 48.64 -17.43
CA LEU A 22 -22.41 49.10 -18.32
C LEU A 22 -21.06 49.23 -17.59
N LEU A 23 -21.04 49.69 -16.33
CA LEU A 23 -19.82 49.71 -15.50
C LEU A 23 -19.32 48.29 -15.16
N LEU A 24 -20.22 47.31 -15.07
CA LEU A 24 -19.91 45.88 -14.89
C LEU A 24 -19.17 45.24 -16.08
N HIS A 25 -19.08 45.91 -17.25
CA HIS A 25 -18.41 45.36 -18.45
C HIS A 25 -16.89 45.60 -18.53
N CYS A 26 -16.26 46.30 -17.57
CA CYS A 26 -14.87 46.75 -17.69
C CYS A 26 -13.81 45.92 -16.93
N CYS A 27 -14.17 44.78 -16.32
CA CYS A 27 -13.23 43.89 -15.61
C CYS A 27 -13.29 42.42 -16.05
N ALA A 28 -13.37 42.17 -17.36
CA ALA A 28 -13.15 40.83 -17.90
C ALA A 28 -11.68 40.39 -17.63
N ALA A 29 -11.50 39.38 -16.78
CA ALA A 29 -10.18 38.80 -16.51
C ALA A 29 -9.55 38.34 -17.83
N THR A 30 -8.33 38.78 -18.09
CA THR A 30 -7.67 38.55 -19.38
C THR A 30 -6.73 37.36 -19.27
N ASN A 31 -6.96 36.37 -20.12
CA ASN A 31 -6.24 35.09 -20.15
C ASN A 31 -5.28 34.96 -21.36
N ASN A 32 -5.29 35.92 -22.28
CA ASN A 32 -4.47 35.90 -23.50
C ASN A 32 -3.72 37.21 -23.80
N ILE A 33 -2.61 37.07 -24.52
CA ILE A 33 -1.77 38.15 -25.06
C ILE A 33 -1.78 38.03 -26.58
N THR A 34 -1.96 39.16 -27.26
CA THR A 34 -1.98 39.26 -28.72
C THR A 34 -1.08 40.40 -29.19
N LEU A 35 -0.77 40.47 -30.50
CA LEU A 35 -0.03 41.57 -31.10
C LEU A 35 -0.66 42.96 -30.84
N SER A 36 -1.99 43.03 -30.69
CA SER A 36 -2.73 44.25 -30.37
C SER A 36 -2.90 44.50 -28.87
N ARG A 37 -2.48 43.56 -28.01
CA ARG A 37 -2.67 43.61 -26.56
C ARG A 37 -1.45 43.01 -25.82
N PRO A 38 -0.32 43.74 -25.78
CA PRO A 38 0.82 43.37 -24.95
C PRO A 38 0.49 43.49 -23.45
N LEU A 39 1.19 42.72 -22.62
CA LEU A 39 1.13 42.80 -21.16
C LEU A 39 2.19 43.79 -20.65
N SER A 40 1.74 44.88 -20.04
CA SER A 40 2.60 45.92 -19.43
C SER A 40 3.00 45.59 -17.99
N GLN A 41 4.02 46.27 -17.44
CA GLN A 41 4.53 46.00 -16.07
C GLN A 41 3.47 46.03 -14.96
N ASP A 42 2.51 46.95 -15.01
CA ASP A 42 1.46 47.09 -13.99
C ASP A 42 0.23 46.19 -14.25
N GLN A 43 0.31 45.28 -15.24
CA GLN A 43 -0.78 44.39 -15.63
C GLN A 43 -0.47 42.94 -15.27
N ILE A 44 -1.53 42.19 -14.95
CA ILE A 44 -1.49 40.75 -14.74
C ILE A 44 -2.42 40.04 -15.73
N LEU A 45 -1.95 38.90 -16.24
CA LEU A 45 -2.77 37.91 -16.94
C LEU A 45 -3.28 36.91 -15.89
N THR A 46 -4.48 36.38 -16.04
CA THR A 46 -5.03 35.38 -15.11
C THR A 46 -5.67 34.23 -15.89
N SER A 47 -5.45 33.00 -15.43
CA SER A 47 -6.06 31.81 -16.04
C SER A 47 -7.60 31.86 -15.90
N PRO A 48 -8.38 31.19 -16.79
CA PRO A 48 -9.84 31.32 -16.82
C PRO A 48 -10.51 31.04 -15.45
N GLY A 49 -10.21 29.89 -14.84
CA GLY A 49 -10.63 29.47 -13.50
C GLY A 49 -9.94 30.18 -12.33
N GLN A 50 -9.14 31.22 -12.59
CA GLN A 50 -8.48 32.09 -11.62
C GLN A 50 -7.35 31.45 -10.78
N PHE A 51 -6.94 30.21 -11.07
CA PHE A 51 -5.93 29.51 -10.26
C PHE A 51 -4.52 30.12 -10.35
N PHE A 52 -4.13 30.56 -11.55
CA PHE A 52 -2.78 31.06 -11.84
C PHE A 52 -2.79 32.49 -12.37
N VAL A 53 -1.72 33.21 -12.07
CA VAL A 53 -1.42 34.57 -12.55
C VAL A 53 -0.07 34.56 -13.24
N LEU A 54 0.03 35.22 -14.40
CA LEU A 54 1.28 35.57 -15.07
C LEU A 54 1.44 37.09 -14.99
N GLY A 55 2.61 37.57 -14.62
CA GLY A 55 2.89 39.01 -14.58
C GLY A 55 4.34 39.33 -14.29
N PHE A 56 4.62 40.62 -14.10
CA PHE A 56 5.91 41.10 -13.66
C PHE A 56 6.01 41.01 -12.13
N PHE A 57 7.15 40.52 -11.64
CA PHE A 57 7.48 40.46 -10.22
C PHE A 57 8.93 40.91 -9.96
N GLN A 58 9.23 41.16 -8.69
CA GLN A 58 10.53 41.62 -8.22
C GLN A 58 10.90 40.79 -6.96
N PRO A 59 11.96 39.96 -6.98
CA PRO A 59 12.37 39.18 -5.82
C PRO A 59 12.75 40.08 -4.63
N ASN A 60 12.55 39.58 -3.41
CA ASN A 60 12.91 40.30 -2.20
C ASN A 60 14.41 40.68 -2.22
N ASN A 61 14.70 41.93 -1.82
CA ASN A 61 16.05 42.53 -1.83
C ASN A 61 16.74 42.59 -3.22
N SER A 62 16.00 42.39 -4.32
CA SER A 62 16.52 42.51 -5.69
C SER A 62 16.07 43.81 -6.36
N ALA A 63 16.96 44.42 -7.15
CA ALA A 63 16.61 45.54 -8.03
C ALA A 63 16.06 45.06 -9.40
N ASN A 64 16.19 43.77 -9.69
CA ASN A 64 15.83 43.17 -10.97
C ASN A 64 14.33 42.80 -11.02
N ARG A 65 13.70 43.07 -12.16
CA ARG A 65 12.34 42.62 -12.47
C ARG A 65 12.35 41.45 -13.45
N TYR A 66 11.41 40.53 -13.26
CA TYR A 66 11.24 39.33 -14.07
C TYR A 66 9.76 39.11 -14.40
N VAL A 67 9.48 38.38 -15.48
CA VAL A 67 8.15 37.85 -15.77
C VAL A 67 8.07 36.42 -15.24
N GLY A 68 7.01 36.10 -14.51
CA GLY A 68 6.80 34.76 -13.96
C GLY A 68 5.33 34.41 -13.72
N ILE A 69 5.11 33.14 -13.37
CA ILE A 69 3.80 32.56 -13.06
C ILE A 69 3.75 32.24 -11.56
N TRP A 70 2.60 32.48 -10.92
CA TRP A 70 2.34 32.12 -9.52
C TRP A 70 0.86 31.79 -9.27
N TYR A 71 0.57 31.13 -8.15
CA TYR A 71 -0.80 30.88 -7.71
C TYR A 71 -1.48 32.15 -7.20
N LYS A 72 -2.72 32.41 -7.64
CA LYS A 72 -3.43 33.66 -7.33
C LYS A 72 -3.74 33.84 -5.84
N ASP A 73 -4.46 32.89 -5.27
CA ASP A 73 -5.07 32.98 -3.94
C ASP A 73 -4.38 32.09 -2.90
N LYS A 74 -3.07 31.84 -3.07
CA LYS A 74 -2.26 30.99 -2.17
C LYS A 74 -1.12 31.80 -1.54
N ALA A 75 -1.21 31.96 -0.22
CA ALA A 75 -0.17 32.58 0.60
C ALA A 75 0.67 31.50 1.32
N PRO A 76 1.99 31.70 1.50
CA PRO A 76 2.80 32.75 0.87
C PRO A 76 2.89 32.56 -0.65
N THR A 77 3.00 33.66 -1.39
CA THR A 77 3.07 33.64 -2.85
C THR A 77 4.33 32.91 -3.32
N LYS A 78 4.15 31.84 -4.10
CA LYS A 78 5.27 31.08 -4.68
C LYS A 78 5.28 31.23 -6.20
N ILE A 79 6.43 31.64 -6.74
CA ILE A 79 6.69 31.69 -8.17
C ILE A 79 7.01 30.27 -8.63
N VAL A 80 6.39 29.82 -9.72
CA VAL A 80 6.52 28.44 -10.24
C VAL A 80 7.15 28.37 -11.64
N TRP A 81 7.33 29.51 -12.30
CA TRP A 81 7.99 29.63 -13.60
C TRP A 81 8.49 31.07 -13.83
N VAL A 82 9.62 31.28 -14.52
CA VAL A 82 10.28 32.60 -14.70
C VAL A 82 10.90 32.73 -16.10
N ALA A 83 10.27 33.47 -17.01
CA ALA A 83 10.68 33.55 -18.42
C ALA A 83 12.13 34.03 -18.60
N ASN A 84 12.45 35.22 -18.10
CA ASN A 84 13.70 35.93 -18.38
C ASN A 84 14.76 35.74 -17.29
N ARG A 85 14.83 34.54 -16.69
CA ARG A 85 15.67 34.27 -15.49
C ARG A 85 17.16 34.61 -15.66
N GLU A 86 17.69 34.54 -16.88
CA GLU A 86 19.08 34.91 -17.21
C GLU A 86 19.28 36.41 -17.50
N LYS A 87 18.22 37.12 -17.92
CA LYS A 87 18.27 38.50 -18.44
C LYS A 87 17.21 39.37 -17.75
N PRO A 88 17.50 39.89 -16.55
CA PRO A 88 16.56 40.73 -15.81
C PRO A 88 16.21 42.03 -16.53
N VAL A 89 15.00 42.54 -16.28
CA VAL A 89 14.63 43.93 -16.58
C VAL A 89 15.20 44.81 -15.48
N THR A 90 16.05 45.78 -15.81
CA THR A 90 16.86 46.51 -14.82
C THR A 90 16.40 47.94 -14.55
N ASN A 91 15.95 48.71 -15.55
CA ASN A 91 15.50 50.10 -15.36
C ASN A 91 14.55 50.67 -16.45
N SER A 92 14.12 49.87 -17.44
CA SER A 92 13.28 50.36 -18.55
C SER A 92 11.83 49.84 -18.49
N SER A 93 10.93 50.53 -19.20
CA SER A 93 9.53 50.14 -19.38
C SER A 93 9.43 48.94 -20.31
N ALA A 94 9.40 47.74 -19.74
CA ALA A 94 9.31 46.49 -20.49
C ALA A 94 7.85 46.05 -20.74
N SER A 95 7.63 45.25 -21.79
CA SER A 95 6.35 44.61 -22.07
C SER A 95 6.54 43.21 -22.64
N LEU A 96 5.61 42.31 -22.32
CA LEU A 96 5.53 40.98 -22.91
C LEU A 96 4.52 41.03 -24.07
N THR A 97 5.00 40.80 -25.29
CA THR A 97 4.25 41.02 -26.53
C THR A 97 4.44 39.88 -27.53
N ILE A 98 3.50 39.72 -28.45
CA ILE A 98 3.75 38.99 -29.70
C ILE A 98 4.56 39.91 -30.63
N GLY A 99 5.58 39.38 -31.30
CA GLY A 99 6.37 40.07 -32.32
C GLY A 99 5.74 40.02 -33.72
N SER A 100 6.28 40.78 -34.66
CA SER A 100 5.88 40.72 -36.08
C SER A 100 6.23 39.40 -36.77
N ASP A 101 7.07 38.59 -36.14
CA ASP A 101 7.47 37.23 -36.47
C ASP A 101 6.71 36.16 -35.65
N GLY A 102 5.55 36.51 -35.08
CA GLY A 102 4.65 35.63 -34.32
C GLY A 102 5.16 35.14 -32.97
N ASN A 103 6.46 35.27 -32.71
CA ASN A 103 7.10 34.83 -31.48
C ASN A 103 6.68 35.69 -30.29
N LEU A 104 6.51 35.06 -29.13
CA LEU A 104 6.30 35.76 -27.86
C LEU A 104 7.64 36.28 -27.34
N LYS A 105 7.70 37.57 -27.01
CA LYS A 105 8.92 38.30 -26.65
C LYS A 105 8.71 39.20 -25.44
N LEU A 106 9.68 39.17 -24.53
CA LEU A 106 9.85 40.23 -23.54
C LEU A 106 10.78 41.28 -24.13
N VAL A 107 10.23 42.47 -24.41
CA VAL A 107 11.00 43.61 -24.93
C VAL A 107 11.17 44.68 -23.86
N ASP A 108 12.29 45.39 -23.92
CA ASP A 108 12.62 46.52 -23.06
C ASP A 108 12.07 47.86 -23.63
N GLY A 109 12.34 48.99 -22.94
CA GLY A 109 11.93 50.32 -23.37
C GLY A 109 12.49 50.80 -24.72
N ASN A 110 13.61 50.25 -25.19
CA ASN A 110 14.18 50.50 -26.52
C ASN A 110 13.62 49.55 -27.60
N GLN A 111 12.75 48.61 -27.21
CA GLN A 111 12.32 47.44 -27.98
C GLN A 111 13.40 46.36 -28.16
N ASP A 112 14.47 46.37 -27.36
CA ASP A 112 15.46 45.29 -27.35
C ASP A 112 14.87 44.02 -26.72
N ALA A 113 15.04 42.87 -27.38
CA ALA A 113 14.49 41.60 -26.92
C ALA A 113 15.35 40.98 -25.80
N LEU A 114 14.82 40.98 -24.58
CA LEU A 114 15.44 40.36 -23.40
C LEU A 114 15.22 38.85 -23.36
N TRP A 115 14.05 38.38 -23.80
CA TRP A 115 13.67 36.98 -23.91
C TRP A 115 12.71 36.77 -25.10
N SER A 116 12.72 35.58 -25.71
CA SER A 116 11.95 35.23 -26.90
C SER A 116 11.75 33.70 -26.98
N THR A 117 10.58 33.24 -27.44
CA THR A 117 10.29 31.81 -27.63
C THR A 117 11.15 31.14 -28.71
N ASN A 118 11.61 31.90 -29.72
CA ASN A 118 12.48 31.45 -30.81
C ASN A 118 11.99 30.20 -31.59
N VAL A 119 10.68 30.08 -31.80
CA VAL A 119 10.05 28.98 -32.56
C VAL A 119 9.68 29.38 -33.99
N SER A 120 9.63 28.40 -34.88
CA SER A 120 9.23 28.57 -36.29
C SER A 120 7.71 28.70 -36.40
N VAL A 121 7.19 29.92 -36.47
CA VAL A 121 5.75 30.19 -36.54
C VAL A 121 5.23 30.00 -37.98
N PRO A 122 4.19 29.17 -38.22
CA PRO A 122 3.66 28.93 -39.57
C PRO A 122 2.81 30.07 -40.14
N SER A 123 2.21 30.92 -39.30
CA SER A 123 1.35 32.03 -39.72
C SER A 123 1.69 33.35 -39.01
N ASN A 124 1.21 34.47 -39.55
CA ASN A 124 1.39 35.79 -38.94
C ASN A 124 0.39 36.06 -37.79
N SER A 125 -0.32 35.04 -37.29
CA SER A 125 -1.34 35.15 -36.25
C SER A 125 -0.99 34.21 -35.10
N SER A 126 -0.51 34.77 -33.98
CA SER A 126 -0.14 34.00 -32.80
C SER A 126 -0.73 34.62 -31.55
N VAL A 127 -1.16 33.76 -30.62
CA VAL A 127 -1.80 34.15 -29.36
C VAL A 127 -1.13 33.37 -28.23
N ALA A 128 -0.65 34.06 -27.20
CA ALA A 128 -0.17 33.39 -25.99
C ALA A 128 -1.30 33.32 -24.95
N VAL A 129 -1.50 32.16 -24.32
CA VAL A 129 -2.62 31.88 -23.41
C VAL A 129 -2.12 31.23 -22.13
N LEU A 130 -2.64 31.66 -20.97
CA LEU A 130 -2.38 31.01 -19.67
C LEU A 130 -3.53 30.05 -19.33
N SER A 131 -3.24 28.75 -19.29
CA SER A 131 -4.16 27.67 -18.99
C SER A 131 -4.31 27.43 -17.48
N ASP A 132 -5.41 26.80 -17.06
CA ASP A 132 -5.76 26.62 -15.63
C ASP A 132 -4.91 25.58 -14.88
N ASN A 133 -4.11 24.78 -15.59
CA ASN A 133 -3.03 23.97 -15.01
C ASN A 133 -1.75 24.78 -14.74
N GLY A 134 -1.69 26.04 -15.16
CA GLY A 134 -0.50 26.91 -15.05
C GLY A 134 0.43 26.85 -16.26
N ASN A 135 0.11 26.07 -17.29
CA ASN A 135 0.87 26.08 -18.53
C ASN A 135 0.59 27.38 -19.30
N PHE A 136 1.66 28.03 -19.75
CA PHE A 136 1.62 29.18 -20.62
C PHE A 136 2.05 28.76 -22.03
N GLU A 137 1.16 28.97 -22.99
CA GLU A 137 1.17 28.31 -24.30
C GLU A 137 1.14 29.35 -25.43
N LEU A 138 2.01 29.23 -26.43
CA LEU A 138 1.93 30.01 -27.67
C LEU A 138 1.21 29.19 -28.73
N ILE A 139 0.08 29.69 -29.22
CA ILE A 139 -0.82 28.97 -30.12
C ILE A 139 -0.89 29.70 -31.47
N ASP A 140 -0.83 28.95 -32.57
CA ASP A 140 -1.09 29.46 -33.92
C ASP A 140 -2.59 29.76 -34.07
N GLY A 141 -2.91 31.04 -34.28
CA GLY A 141 -4.28 31.57 -34.31
C GLY A 141 -5.09 31.23 -35.57
N ILE A 142 -4.58 30.37 -36.45
CA ILE A 142 -5.31 29.88 -37.64
C ILE A 142 -5.56 28.37 -37.52
N SER A 143 -4.53 27.59 -37.22
CA SER A 143 -4.60 26.13 -37.12
C SER A 143 -4.99 25.62 -35.73
N GLY A 144 -4.83 26.43 -34.69
CA GLY A 144 -4.98 26.01 -33.29
C GLY A 144 -3.82 25.13 -32.79
N ALA A 145 -2.77 24.94 -33.59
CA ALA A 145 -1.60 24.17 -33.18
C ALA A 145 -0.82 24.91 -32.07
N ASN A 146 -0.38 24.17 -31.06
CA ASN A 146 0.54 24.69 -30.06
C ASN A 146 1.96 24.73 -30.65
N LEU A 147 2.64 25.88 -30.50
CA LEU A 147 3.95 26.18 -31.05
C LEU A 147 5.07 26.19 -29.99
N TRP A 148 4.72 26.41 -28.71
CA TRP A 148 5.65 26.51 -27.59
C TRP A 148 4.90 26.43 -26.26
N GLN A 149 5.47 25.74 -25.26
CA GLN A 149 4.87 25.61 -23.92
C GLN A 149 5.88 25.84 -22.79
N SER A 150 5.44 26.49 -21.71
CA SER A 150 6.22 26.61 -20.47
C SER A 150 6.56 25.26 -19.82
N PHE A 151 5.67 24.25 -19.95
CA PHE A 151 5.86 22.93 -19.35
C PHE A 151 6.99 22.10 -20.00
N GLU A 152 7.46 22.49 -21.18
CA GLU A 152 8.63 21.88 -21.85
C GLU A 152 9.94 22.57 -21.43
N HIS A 153 9.83 23.71 -20.75
CA HIS A 153 10.94 24.48 -20.16
C HIS A 153 10.71 24.69 -18.65
N PRO A 154 10.66 23.61 -17.84
CA PRO A 154 10.58 23.72 -16.39
C PRO A 154 11.87 24.34 -15.84
N TYR A 155 11.75 25.03 -14.70
CA TYR A 155 12.88 25.70 -14.04
C TYR A 155 13.18 25.06 -12.69
N ASP A 156 13.03 25.75 -11.58
CA ASP A 156 13.18 25.20 -10.22
C ASP A 156 12.00 24.32 -9.80
N THR A 157 10.82 24.56 -10.37
CA THR A 157 9.55 23.94 -9.97
C THR A 157 9.00 23.02 -11.07
N PHE A 158 8.46 21.87 -10.63
CA PHE A 158 7.72 20.90 -11.42
C PHE A 158 6.25 20.90 -10.98
N LEU A 159 5.34 21.13 -11.93
CA LEU A 159 3.90 21.33 -11.72
C LEU A 159 3.05 20.12 -12.11
N LEU A 160 1.78 20.11 -11.70
CA LEU A 160 0.77 19.15 -12.14
C LEU A 160 0.49 19.25 -13.65
N GLY A 161 0.62 18.14 -14.37
CA GLY A 161 0.50 18.04 -15.82
C GLY A 161 1.80 18.31 -16.61
N ALA A 162 2.93 18.57 -15.95
CA ALA A 162 4.24 18.73 -16.59
C ALA A 162 4.98 17.39 -16.79
N SER A 163 6.10 17.41 -17.53
CA SER A 163 6.94 16.23 -17.81
C SER A 163 8.43 16.46 -17.51
N LEU A 164 9.08 15.55 -16.77
CA LEU A 164 10.52 15.55 -16.45
C LEU A 164 11.19 14.31 -17.06
N GLY A 165 12.33 14.43 -17.74
CA GLY A 165 13.00 13.29 -18.38
C GLY A 165 13.74 13.62 -19.67
N TYR A 166 13.71 12.74 -20.66
CA TYR A 166 14.49 12.89 -21.90
C TYR A 166 13.89 12.15 -23.10
N ASN A 167 14.32 12.55 -24.30
CA ASN A 167 14.18 11.76 -25.53
C ASN A 167 15.57 11.36 -26.05
N PHE A 168 15.87 10.05 -26.10
CA PHE A 168 17.18 9.54 -26.50
C PHE A 168 17.41 9.49 -28.02
N LYS A 169 16.38 9.73 -28.84
CA LYS A 169 16.47 9.83 -30.31
C LYS A 169 16.66 11.26 -30.80
N THR A 170 16.03 12.25 -30.15
CA THR A 170 16.22 13.68 -30.48
C THR A 170 17.35 14.34 -29.67
N GLY A 171 17.72 13.77 -28.52
CA GLY A 171 18.69 14.35 -27.58
C GLY A 171 18.07 15.37 -26.60
N GLU A 172 16.75 15.59 -26.67
CA GLU A 172 16.00 16.48 -25.78
C GLU A 172 16.08 16.04 -24.32
N ARG A 173 16.16 17.01 -23.39
CA ARG A 173 16.13 16.76 -21.94
C ARG A 173 15.31 17.84 -21.23
N ARG A 174 14.39 17.41 -20.36
CA ARG A 174 13.56 18.23 -19.48
C ARG A 174 14.04 17.98 -18.04
N PHE A 175 14.70 18.96 -17.45
CA PHE A 175 15.35 18.86 -16.14
C PHE A 175 15.07 20.13 -15.32
N LEU A 176 14.98 20.01 -14.00
CA LEU A 176 14.87 21.17 -13.12
C LEU A 176 16.23 21.81 -12.91
N THR A 177 16.27 23.13 -12.75
CA THR A 177 17.47 23.90 -12.39
C THR A 177 17.12 24.92 -11.32
N SER A 178 17.68 24.73 -10.13
CA SER A 178 17.58 25.61 -8.96
C SER A 178 17.73 27.09 -9.27
N TRP A 179 17.14 27.95 -8.43
CA TRP A 179 17.54 29.36 -8.37
C TRP A 179 18.94 29.47 -7.76
N LYS A 180 19.64 30.57 -8.03
CA LYS A 180 20.96 30.85 -7.47
C LYS A 180 20.90 31.37 -6.04
N SER A 181 19.82 32.07 -5.70
CA SER A 181 19.37 32.37 -4.32
C SER A 181 17.89 32.75 -4.32
N ASP A 182 17.27 32.84 -3.15
CA ASP A 182 15.87 33.31 -2.98
C ASP A 182 15.61 34.73 -3.57
N SER A 183 16.66 35.47 -3.88
CA SER A 183 16.67 36.83 -4.46
C SER A 183 17.17 36.90 -5.91
N ASP A 184 17.71 35.80 -6.45
CA ASP A 184 18.32 35.71 -7.79
C ASP A 184 17.82 34.43 -8.50
N PRO A 185 16.77 34.53 -9.34
CA PRO A 185 16.20 33.38 -10.04
C PRO A 185 17.07 32.88 -11.19
N SER A 186 18.25 33.46 -11.46
CA SER A 186 19.17 32.92 -12.48
C SER A 186 19.60 31.47 -12.17
N PRO A 187 20.13 30.71 -13.15
CA PRO A 187 20.50 29.31 -12.95
C PRO A 187 21.49 29.10 -11.79
N GLY A 188 21.09 28.30 -10.80
CA GLY A 188 21.92 27.85 -9.69
C GLY A 188 22.72 26.59 -9.98
N ASN A 189 23.51 26.13 -9.01
CA ASN A 189 24.44 25.01 -9.15
C ASN A 189 23.78 23.61 -9.13
N PHE A 190 22.50 23.53 -8.72
CA PHE A 190 21.76 22.26 -8.57
C PHE A 190 20.79 22.01 -9.72
N VAL A 191 20.84 20.80 -10.28
CA VAL A 191 20.02 20.32 -11.39
C VAL A 191 19.36 18.99 -11.01
N VAL A 192 18.09 18.79 -11.37
CA VAL A 192 17.33 17.56 -11.07
C VAL A 192 16.81 16.92 -12.35
N GLY A 193 16.95 15.60 -12.49
CA GLY A 193 16.44 14.89 -13.66
C GLY A 193 16.68 13.39 -13.62
N LEU A 194 16.18 12.71 -14.65
CA LEU A 194 16.33 11.26 -14.83
C LEU A 194 17.66 10.90 -15.50
N LEU A 195 18.34 9.88 -15.00
CA LEU A 195 19.53 9.30 -15.63
C LEU A 195 19.12 8.15 -16.57
N PRO A 196 19.55 8.13 -17.84
CA PRO A 196 19.34 6.97 -18.71
C PRO A 196 20.15 5.75 -18.25
N GLY A 197 19.48 4.60 -18.12
CA GLY A 197 20.07 3.35 -17.68
C GLY A 197 19.12 2.16 -17.85
N SER A 198 19.55 0.98 -17.42
CA SER A 198 18.74 -0.26 -17.38
C SER A 198 17.67 -0.25 -16.28
N THR A 199 17.85 0.59 -15.26
CA THR A 199 16.82 1.01 -14.32
C THR A 199 16.83 2.54 -14.26
N ILE A 200 15.65 3.15 -14.28
CA ILE A 200 15.53 4.61 -14.28
C ILE A 200 15.65 5.12 -12.84
N GLN A 201 16.49 6.13 -12.65
CA GLN A 201 16.77 6.77 -11.37
C GLN A 201 16.72 8.30 -11.54
N ALA A 202 16.17 9.01 -10.56
CA ALA A 202 16.28 10.45 -10.45
C ALA A 202 17.48 10.84 -9.58
N PHE A 203 18.15 11.93 -9.95
CA PHE A 203 19.28 12.49 -9.20
C PHE A 203 19.10 14.00 -9.02
N VAL A 204 19.65 14.52 -7.92
CA VAL A 204 20.10 15.91 -7.85
C VAL A 204 21.60 15.90 -8.11
N TRP A 205 22.06 16.66 -9.12
CA TRP A 205 23.47 16.94 -9.34
C TRP A 205 23.82 18.33 -8.84
N LYS A 206 24.99 18.46 -8.20
CA LYS A 206 25.64 19.73 -7.88
C LYS A 206 26.90 19.86 -8.71
N ASP A 207 27.00 20.91 -9.53
CA ASP A 207 28.21 21.17 -10.34
C ASP A 207 28.66 19.96 -11.19
N ARG A 208 27.68 19.17 -11.68
CA ARG A 208 27.78 17.87 -12.39
C ARG A 208 28.11 16.62 -11.55
N LEU A 209 28.45 16.75 -10.26
CA LEU A 209 28.61 15.59 -9.38
C LEU A 209 27.25 15.17 -8.78
N PRO A 210 26.96 13.87 -8.62
CA PRO A 210 25.79 13.43 -7.87
C PRO A 210 25.82 13.99 -6.44
N TYR A 211 24.72 14.59 -6.01
CA TYR A 211 24.52 15.15 -4.67
C TYR A 211 23.47 14.37 -3.88
N TRP A 212 22.41 13.91 -4.57
CA TRP A 212 21.40 12.99 -4.06
C TRP A 212 20.92 12.05 -5.17
N ARG A 213 20.41 10.88 -4.81
CA ARG A 213 19.87 9.84 -5.69
C ARG A 213 18.59 9.24 -5.10
N SER A 214 17.54 9.13 -5.91
CA SER A 214 16.22 8.62 -5.52
C SER A 214 16.13 7.10 -5.32
N GLY A 215 17.13 6.35 -5.76
CA GLY A 215 16.99 4.92 -6.03
C GLY A 215 16.20 4.64 -7.32
N GLN A 216 16.14 3.35 -7.66
CA GLN A 216 15.49 2.78 -8.84
C GLN A 216 13.97 2.96 -8.80
N TRP A 217 13.34 3.12 -9.97
CA TRP A 217 11.88 3.18 -10.12
C TRP A 217 11.26 1.78 -10.17
N ASP A 218 10.31 1.48 -9.26
CA ASP A 218 9.69 0.16 -9.09
C ASP A 218 8.37 -0.04 -9.88
N LYS A 219 8.04 0.89 -10.78
CA LYS A 219 6.73 1.04 -11.48
C LYS A 219 5.62 1.69 -10.65
N THR A 220 5.88 2.05 -9.39
CA THR A 220 4.96 2.81 -8.51
C THR A 220 5.61 4.02 -7.84
N LYS A 221 6.90 3.93 -7.48
CA LYS A 221 7.70 4.98 -6.86
C LYS A 221 9.20 4.78 -7.10
N PHE A 222 10.01 5.72 -6.60
CA PHE A 222 11.46 5.52 -6.46
C PHE A 222 11.77 4.91 -5.08
N ILE A 223 12.43 3.74 -5.05
CA ILE A 223 12.60 2.93 -3.82
C ILE A 223 13.45 3.59 -2.72
N GLY A 224 14.27 4.58 -3.08
CA GLY A 224 15.06 5.38 -2.14
C GLY A 224 14.32 6.60 -1.57
N ILE A 225 13.00 6.69 -1.79
CA ILE A 225 12.10 7.65 -1.14
C ILE A 225 11.01 6.85 -0.39
N PRO A 226 11.25 6.45 0.88
CA PRO A 226 10.29 5.68 1.67
C PRO A 226 8.89 6.31 1.73
N GLU A 227 8.84 7.64 1.83
CA GLU A 227 7.65 8.48 1.97
C GLU A 227 6.83 8.63 0.67
N MET A 228 7.41 8.31 -0.49
CA MET A 228 6.72 8.43 -1.76
C MET A 228 5.60 7.39 -1.87
N ASP A 229 4.41 7.82 -2.31
CA ASP A 229 3.24 6.97 -2.42
C ASP A 229 3.35 5.98 -3.59
N SER A 230 3.28 4.68 -3.28
CA SER A 230 3.24 3.56 -4.24
C SER A 230 1.84 3.17 -4.69
N SER A 231 0.82 4.03 -4.53
CA SER A 231 -0.58 3.68 -4.83
C SER A 231 -0.93 3.87 -6.30
N SER A 232 -2.05 3.30 -6.75
CA SER A 232 -2.65 3.63 -8.05
C SER A 232 -3.19 5.08 -8.13
N SER A 233 -3.25 5.79 -7.00
CA SER A 233 -3.48 7.23 -6.89
C SER A 233 -2.20 8.05 -6.73
N SER A 234 -1.01 7.44 -6.90
CA SER A 234 0.25 8.16 -6.91
C SER A 234 0.21 9.26 -7.96
N ILE A 235 0.71 10.44 -7.56
CA ILE A 235 0.74 11.62 -8.44
C ILE A 235 1.80 11.43 -9.53
N PHE A 236 2.76 10.53 -9.36
CA PHE A 236 3.88 10.35 -10.29
C PHE A 236 3.73 9.07 -11.12
N ASP A 237 3.79 9.23 -12.44
CA ASP A 237 3.68 8.15 -13.43
C ASP A 237 4.84 8.24 -14.42
N LEU A 238 5.65 7.20 -14.53
CA LEU A 238 6.81 7.16 -15.42
C LEU A 238 6.48 6.38 -16.69
N ARG A 239 6.49 7.07 -17.83
CA ARG A 239 6.14 6.47 -19.13
C ARG A 239 7.35 6.37 -20.03
N GLU A 240 7.51 5.18 -20.60
CA GLU A 240 8.55 4.81 -21.54
C GLU A 240 7.92 4.45 -22.89
N ASP A 241 8.25 5.21 -23.94
CA ASP A 241 7.90 4.85 -25.32
C ASP A 241 9.19 4.61 -26.10
N LEU A 242 9.53 3.34 -26.28
CA LEU A 242 10.72 2.90 -27.02
C LEU A 242 10.63 3.19 -28.53
N GLN A 243 9.42 3.38 -29.08
CA GLN A 243 9.20 3.72 -30.49
C GLN A 243 9.44 5.22 -30.75
N GLN A 244 9.01 6.10 -29.84
CA GLN A 244 9.33 7.54 -29.88
C GLN A 244 10.71 7.86 -29.28
N GLY A 245 11.24 6.97 -28.45
CA GLY A 245 12.50 7.15 -27.73
C GLY A 245 12.39 8.04 -26.50
N THR A 246 11.21 8.17 -25.90
CA THR A 246 10.93 9.05 -24.77
C THR A 246 10.88 8.27 -23.45
N VAL A 247 11.43 8.90 -22.41
CA VAL A 247 11.30 8.48 -21.01
C VAL A 247 10.95 9.72 -20.21
N TYR A 248 9.70 9.81 -19.75
CA TYR A 248 9.18 10.99 -19.06
C TYR A 248 8.38 10.60 -17.81
N LEU A 249 8.75 11.21 -16.69
CA LEU A 249 7.97 11.25 -15.46
C LEU A 249 6.91 12.34 -15.61
N TYR A 250 5.65 11.98 -15.44
CA TYR A 250 4.49 12.86 -15.51
C TYR A 250 3.84 13.01 -14.14
N THR A 251 3.20 14.15 -13.93
CA THR A 251 2.31 14.40 -12.79
C THR A 251 0.85 14.21 -13.19
N ASN A 252 0.16 13.29 -12.51
CA ASN A 252 -1.21 12.90 -12.77
C ASN A 252 -2.21 13.94 -12.22
N THR A 253 -3.35 14.10 -12.89
CA THR A 253 -4.30 15.20 -12.67
C THR A 253 -5.62 14.79 -12.03
N TYR A 254 -5.74 13.54 -11.55
CA TYR A 254 -6.99 13.00 -10.99
C TYR A 254 -7.56 13.77 -9.78
N ASN A 255 -6.74 14.51 -9.03
CA ASN A 255 -7.21 15.35 -7.92
C ASN A 255 -6.79 16.82 -8.07
N GLN A 256 -7.46 17.52 -8.98
CA GLN A 256 -7.24 18.96 -9.26
C GLN A 256 -7.52 19.91 -8.07
N SER A 257 -8.02 19.41 -6.93
CA SER A 257 -8.37 20.25 -5.77
C SER A 257 -7.17 20.68 -4.92
N VAL A 258 -6.07 19.92 -4.98
CA VAL A 258 -4.83 20.19 -4.23
C VAL A 258 -3.80 20.80 -5.17
N ALA A 259 -3.21 21.94 -4.78
CA ALA A 259 -2.02 22.44 -5.47
C ALA A 259 -0.79 21.82 -4.84
N LEU A 260 0.05 21.22 -5.67
CA LEU A 260 1.26 20.52 -5.26
C LEU A 260 2.39 20.82 -6.25
N ASN A 261 3.58 21.04 -5.70
CA ASN A 261 4.80 21.36 -6.43
C ASN A 261 5.91 20.39 -6.02
N MET A 262 6.79 20.01 -6.94
CA MET A 262 8.11 19.48 -6.60
C MET A 262 9.15 20.56 -6.96
N VAL A 263 9.97 20.99 -6.00
CA VAL A 263 10.82 22.19 -6.13
C VAL A 263 12.26 21.93 -5.69
N ILE A 264 13.24 22.36 -6.47
CA ILE A 264 14.67 22.32 -6.11
C ILE A 264 15.15 23.69 -5.60
N SER A 265 15.38 23.78 -4.29
CA SER A 265 15.88 25.00 -3.62
C SER A 265 17.30 25.38 -4.04
N SER A 266 17.70 26.64 -3.83
CA SER A 266 19.06 27.12 -4.12
C SER A 266 20.16 26.50 -3.24
N VAL A 267 19.78 25.82 -2.15
CA VAL A 267 20.70 25.07 -1.28
C VAL A 267 20.86 23.60 -1.67
N GLY A 268 20.06 23.11 -2.62
CA GLY A 268 20.14 21.76 -3.17
C GLY A 268 19.14 20.75 -2.60
N THR A 269 18.29 21.16 -1.65
CA THR A 269 17.18 20.34 -1.15
C THR A 269 16.04 20.33 -2.17
N LEU A 270 15.70 19.14 -2.65
CA LEU A 270 14.49 18.85 -3.42
C LEU A 270 13.34 18.61 -2.45
N GLN A 271 12.21 19.30 -2.63
CA GLN A 271 11.05 19.23 -1.75
C GLN A 271 9.80 18.87 -2.57
N LEU A 272 8.98 17.97 -2.05
CA LEU A 272 7.57 17.84 -2.46
C LEU A 272 6.72 18.61 -1.45
N GLU A 273 5.81 19.45 -1.94
CA GLU A 273 4.94 20.26 -1.08
C GLU A 273 3.51 20.35 -1.63
N HIS A 274 2.54 20.46 -0.74
CA HIS A 274 1.16 20.81 -1.05
C HIS A 274 0.72 22.09 -0.31
N TRP A 275 -0.33 22.74 -0.79
CA TRP A 275 -0.91 23.91 -0.11
C TRP A 275 -2.17 23.56 0.67
N GLU A 276 -2.17 23.83 1.98
CA GLU A 276 -3.35 23.72 2.83
C GLU A 276 -3.86 25.11 3.30
N ARG A 277 -5.18 25.30 3.25
CA ARG A 277 -5.85 26.54 3.64
C ARG A 277 -5.69 26.81 5.14
N GLY A 278 -4.80 27.74 5.46
CA GLY A 278 -4.57 28.25 6.82
C GLY A 278 -3.20 27.89 7.39
N GLN A 279 -2.55 26.85 6.86
CA GLN A 279 -1.16 26.52 7.19
C GLN A 279 -0.18 27.08 6.14
N GLY A 280 -0.57 27.13 4.86
CA GLY A 280 0.28 27.58 3.75
C GLY A 280 0.83 26.40 2.96
N TRP A 281 2.09 26.48 2.53
CA TRP A 281 2.78 25.35 1.90
C TRP A 281 3.33 24.42 2.98
N ILE A 282 2.96 23.14 2.92
CA ILE A 282 3.41 22.05 3.78
C ILE A 282 4.33 21.16 2.94
N VAL A 283 5.51 20.84 3.45
CA VAL A 283 6.44 19.88 2.82
C VAL A 283 6.02 18.46 3.20
N ASP A 284 5.73 17.64 2.19
CA ASP A 284 5.37 16.22 2.34
C ASP A 284 6.61 15.37 2.59
N TRP A 285 7.67 15.61 1.81
CA TRP A 285 9.01 15.08 2.02
C TRP A 285 10.06 16.01 1.41
N GLU A 286 11.29 15.91 1.89
CA GLU A 286 12.44 16.63 1.35
C GLU A 286 13.70 15.78 1.31
N ALA A 287 14.63 16.10 0.41
CA ALA A 287 15.88 15.37 0.25
C ALA A 287 17.02 16.27 -0.29
N PRO A 288 18.23 16.26 0.30
CA PRO A 288 18.59 15.58 1.54
C PRO A 288 17.88 16.17 2.78
N GLN A 289 17.34 15.29 3.62
CA GLN A 289 16.80 15.63 4.94
C GLN A 289 17.85 15.39 6.04
N ASN A 290 18.69 14.37 5.86
CA ASN A 290 19.72 13.97 6.80
C ASN A 290 21.04 13.62 6.07
N PRO A 291 22.19 13.51 6.79
CA PRO A 291 23.50 13.29 6.15
C PRO A 291 23.62 11.99 5.34
N CYS A 292 22.79 10.96 5.61
CA CYS A 292 22.82 9.70 4.87
C CYS A 292 22.22 9.78 3.46
N ASP A 293 21.38 10.78 3.18
CA ASP A 293 20.78 10.94 1.85
C ASP A 293 21.79 11.56 0.86
N VAL A 294 22.84 12.22 1.39
CA VAL A 294 23.91 12.83 0.59
C VAL A 294 24.73 11.73 -0.08
N TYR A 295 24.82 11.80 -1.41
CA TYR A 295 25.27 10.69 -2.24
C TYR A 295 26.64 10.13 -1.82
N GLY A 296 26.66 8.84 -1.44
CA GLY A 296 27.88 8.09 -1.19
C GLY A 296 28.66 8.46 0.07
N VAL A 297 28.05 9.11 1.08
CA VAL A 297 28.72 9.64 2.28
C VAL A 297 29.62 8.64 3.04
N CYS A 298 29.28 7.35 3.05
CA CYS A 298 30.06 6.28 3.72
C CYS A 298 31.09 5.58 2.82
N GLY A 299 31.32 6.08 1.60
CA GLY A 299 32.24 5.47 0.63
C GLY A 299 31.79 4.11 0.09
N SER A 300 32.72 3.38 -0.54
CA SER A 300 32.47 2.04 -1.09
C SER A 300 32.32 0.99 0.01
N PHE A 301 31.31 0.12 -0.06
CA PHE A 301 31.03 -0.95 0.92
C PHE A 301 30.80 -0.47 2.37
N GLY A 302 30.47 0.81 2.54
CA GLY A 302 29.87 1.36 3.76
C GLY A 302 28.35 1.48 3.60
N VAL A 303 27.63 1.43 4.71
CA VAL A 303 26.19 1.70 4.80
C VAL A 303 25.94 2.81 5.82
N CYS A 304 25.07 3.76 5.47
CA CYS A 304 24.70 4.86 6.36
C CYS A 304 23.42 4.55 7.14
N SER A 305 23.42 4.79 8.45
CA SER A 305 22.30 4.57 9.36
C SER A 305 22.11 5.81 10.23
N PRO A 306 21.10 6.66 9.98
CA PRO A 306 20.97 7.96 10.64
C PRO A 306 20.59 7.86 12.13
N SER A 307 20.23 6.66 12.61
CA SER A 307 19.95 6.34 14.01
C SER A 307 21.15 5.79 14.78
N GLU A 308 22.30 5.58 14.11
CA GLU A 308 23.53 5.02 14.71
C GLU A 308 24.61 6.09 14.90
N SER A 309 25.60 5.79 15.76
CA SER A 309 26.75 6.66 16.02
C SER A 309 28.02 5.81 16.13
N PRO A 310 28.98 5.93 15.17
CA PRO A 310 28.94 6.77 13.97
C PRO A 310 27.82 6.37 12.99
N ILE A 311 27.36 7.32 12.16
CA ILE A 311 26.33 7.07 11.14
C ILE A 311 26.78 6.11 10.04
N CYS A 312 28.10 5.95 9.82
CA CYS A 312 28.66 5.05 8.82
C CYS A 312 29.27 3.79 9.46
N SER A 313 28.78 2.63 9.03
CA SER A 313 29.35 1.32 9.35
C SER A 313 29.74 0.56 8.07
N CYS A 314 30.68 -0.38 8.18
CA CYS A 314 31.01 -1.27 7.07
C CYS A 314 29.97 -2.38 6.94
N LEU A 315 29.70 -2.83 5.71
CA LEU A 315 28.90 -4.03 5.46
C LEU A 315 29.47 -5.25 6.23
N ARG A 316 28.62 -6.19 6.63
CA ARG A 316 29.06 -7.39 7.35
C ARG A 316 30.10 -8.15 6.51
N GLY A 317 31.23 -8.53 7.11
CA GLY A 317 32.36 -9.16 6.40
C GLY A 317 33.30 -8.16 5.70
N PHE A 318 33.14 -6.86 5.93
CA PHE A 318 34.06 -5.81 5.50
C PHE A 318 34.66 -5.07 6.71
N THR A 319 35.75 -4.33 6.49
CA THR A 319 36.44 -3.48 7.47
C THR A 319 36.86 -2.16 6.82
N PRO A 320 37.08 -1.05 7.55
CA PRO A 320 37.57 0.20 6.98
C PRO A 320 38.87 0.01 6.18
N LYS A 321 39.10 0.80 5.14
CA LYS A 321 40.42 0.86 4.47
C LYS A 321 41.46 1.62 5.30
N SER A 322 41.01 2.47 6.21
CA SER A 322 41.84 3.22 7.17
C SER A 322 41.05 3.46 8.45
N ASP A 323 41.42 2.78 9.54
CA ASP A 323 40.80 2.99 10.86
C ASP A 323 41.09 4.40 11.41
N GLU A 324 42.21 5.02 11.02
CA GLU A 324 42.58 6.39 11.41
C GLU A 324 41.67 7.45 10.75
N GLU A 325 41.21 7.21 9.52
CA GLU A 325 40.21 8.08 8.88
C GLU A 325 38.82 7.80 9.45
N TRP A 326 38.44 6.52 9.58
CA TRP A 326 37.11 6.11 10.06
C TRP A 326 36.81 6.60 11.47
N SER A 327 37.80 6.54 12.38
CA SER A 327 37.70 7.02 13.75
C SER A 327 37.72 8.55 13.89
N ARG A 328 38.15 9.28 12.85
CA ARG A 328 38.04 10.74 12.75
C ARG A 328 36.74 11.21 12.07
N GLY A 329 35.88 10.29 11.64
CA GLY A 329 34.66 10.60 10.90
C GLY A 329 34.88 10.90 9.41
N ASN A 330 36.03 10.53 8.84
CA ASN A 330 36.22 10.53 7.40
C ASN A 330 35.96 9.12 6.84
N TRP A 331 34.83 8.96 6.16
CA TRP A 331 34.40 7.68 5.60
C TRP A 331 34.61 7.57 4.08
N THR A 332 35.17 8.60 3.43
CA THR A 332 35.32 8.66 1.96
C THR A 332 36.19 7.53 1.38
N GLY A 333 37.16 7.02 2.15
CA GLY A 333 37.94 5.84 1.78
C GLY A 333 37.09 4.56 1.64
N GLY A 334 35.95 4.47 2.35
CA GLY A 334 35.11 3.30 2.39
C GLY A 334 35.76 2.09 3.07
N CYS A 335 35.13 0.93 2.87
CA CYS A 335 35.53 -0.35 3.42
C CYS A 335 36.13 -1.28 2.35
N MET A 336 36.82 -2.32 2.80
CA MET A 336 37.34 -3.43 2.00
C MET A 336 36.90 -4.77 2.58
N ARG A 337 36.83 -5.81 1.74
CA ARG A 337 36.39 -7.15 2.13
C ARG A 337 37.42 -7.77 3.09
N ARG A 338 36.95 -8.36 4.21
CA ARG A 338 37.81 -8.96 5.25
C ARG A 338 38.41 -10.30 4.83
N THR A 339 37.58 -11.14 4.23
CA THR A 339 37.95 -12.47 3.71
C THR A 339 37.51 -12.60 2.25
N ASN A 340 38.43 -13.00 1.37
CA ASN A 340 38.17 -13.22 -0.05
C ASN A 340 37.09 -14.30 -0.28
N LEU A 341 36.41 -14.22 -1.42
CA LEU A 341 35.41 -15.21 -1.82
C LEU A 341 36.10 -16.50 -2.28
N SER A 342 35.51 -17.66 -1.96
CA SER A 342 36.09 -18.96 -2.29
C SER A 342 36.16 -19.23 -3.80
N CYS A 343 35.48 -18.45 -4.64
CA CYS A 343 35.68 -18.52 -6.09
C CYS A 343 36.94 -17.78 -6.58
N GLU A 344 37.34 -16.68 -5.93
CA GLU A 344 38.51 -15.87 -6.34
C GLU A 344 39.81 -16.69 -6.22
N GLU A 345 39.95 -17.46 -5.14
CA GLU A 345 41.12 -18.30 -4.84
C GLU A 345 41.30 -19.49 -5.80
N ASN A 346 40.20 -20.03 -6.35
CA ASN A 346 40.23 -21.24 -7.19
C ASN A 346 40.69 -20.99 -8.64
N THR A 347 40.99 -19.75 -9.02
CA THR A 347 41.53 -19.41 -10.35
C THR A 347 42.94 -19.96 -10.62
N SER A 348 43.69 -20.30 -9.56
CA SER A 348 45.12 -20.65 -9.65
C SER A 348 45.49 -22.06 -9.18
N SER A 349 44.54 -22.85 -8.65
CA SER A 349 44.83 -24.23 -8.21
C SER A 349 43.62 -25.15 -8.41
N LYS A 350 43.87 -26.46 -8.54
CA LYS A 350 42.81 -27.46 -8.79
C LYS A 350 41.83 -27.49 -7.61
N PRO A 351 40.51 -27.66 -7.86
CA PRO A 351 39.51 -27.69 -6.79
C PRO A 351 39.82 -28.83 -5.82
N THR A 352 40.12 -28.47 -4.58
CA THR A 352 40.08 -29.40 -3.45
C THR A 352 38.66 -29.38 -2.90
N ASN A 353 38.04 -30.56 -2.78
CA ASN A 353 36.64 -30.73 -2.33
C ASN A 353 36.47 -30.50 -0.81
N THR A 354 37.11 -29.45 -0.30
CA THR A 354 37.24 -29.07 1.11
C THR A 354 36.91 -27.59 1.35
N GLY A 355 36.96 -26.75 0.32
CA GLY A 355 36.38 -25.41 0.37
C GLY A 355 34.84 -25.49 0.42
N LYS A 356 34.22 -24.70 1.29
CA LYS A 356 32.75 -24.59 1.34
C LYS A 356 32.32 -23.37 0.54
N ALA A 357 31.26 -23.50 -0.23
CA ALA A 357 30.75 -22.41 -1.06
C ALA A 357 30.43 -21.14 -0.24
N ASP A 358 30.59 -20.00 -0.92
CA ASP A 358 30.16 -18.68 -0.45
C ASP A 358 28.65 -18.69 -0.10
N ARG A 359 28.22 -17.70 0.68
CA ARG A 359 26.81 -17.56 1.09
C ARG A 359 26.41 -16.09 1.09
N PHE A 360 25.14 -15.82 0.85
CA PHE A 360 24.59 -14.48 1.03
C PHE A 360 24.28 -14.17 2.49
N TRP A 361 24.37 -12.90 2.83
CA TRP A 361 23.81 -12.33 4.05
C TRP A 361 22.72 -11.33 3.66
N THR A 362 21.50 -11.51 4.19
CA THR A 362 20.36 -10.63 3.92
C THR A 362 20.42 -9.37 4.79
N MET A 363 20.09 -8.23 4.20
CA MET A 363 20.01 -6.93 4.86
C MET A 363 18.63 -6.32 4.65
N ASP A 364 17.92 -6.03 5.74
CA ASP A 364 16.58 -5.48 5.77
C ASP A 364 16.56 -3.94 5.65
N ARG A 365 15.54 -3.40 4.97
CA ARG A 365 15.23 -1.96 4.88
C ARG A 365 16.37 -1.14 4.27
N MET A 366 16.86 -1.58 3.12
CA MET A 366 17.99 -0.96 2.43
C MET A 366 17.52 -0.02 1.31
N LYS A 367 18.10 1.18 1.25
CA LYS A 367 18.29 1.90 0.00
C LYS A 367 19.28 1.08 -0.84
N LEU A 368 18.80 0.47 -1.92
CA LEU A 368 19.65 -0.37 -2.77
C LEU A 368 20.79 0.47 -3.39
N PRO A 369 22.00 -0.09 -3.54
CA PRO A 369 23.15 0.65 -4.03
C PRO A 369 22.95 1.18 -5.45
N ASP A 370 23.71 2.21 -5.82
CA ASP A 370 23.78 2.68 -7.20
C ASP A 370 24.52 1.66 -8.09
N LEU A 371 24.50 1.88 -9.41
CA LEU A 371 25.17 1.05 -10.42
C LEU A 371 24.69 -0.43 -10.46
N SER A 372 23.38 -0.63 -10.24
CA SER A 372 22.71 -1.92 -10.41
C SER A 372 22.60 -2.34 -11.88
N GLU A 373 22.96 -3.57 -12.19
CA GLU A 373 22.65 -4.22 -13.47
C GLU A 373 21.29 -4.94 -13.34
N TYR A 374 20.40 -4.75 -14.32
CA TYR A 374 19.15 -5.51 -14.43
C TYR A 374 19.37 -6.77 -15.24
N LEU A 375 18.82 -7.89 -14.78
CA LEU A 375 18.83 -9.15 -15.52
C LEU A 375 17.39 -9.56 -15.88
N GLU A 376 17.16 -9.77 -17.17
CA GLU A 376 15.91 -10.32 -17.72
C GLU A 376 15.86 -11.85 -17.51
N ILE A 377 15.75 -12.26 -16.24
CA ILE A 377 15.65 -13.65 -15.78
C ILE A 377 14.58 -13.77 -14.70
N ASP A 378 14.03 -14.97 -14.51
CA ASP A 378 13.10 -15.26 -13.42
C ASP A 378 13.74 -14.98 -12.05
N SER A 379 12.96 -14.40 -11.14
CA SER A 379 13.45 -13.95 -9.82
C SER A 379 14.13 -15.07 -9.01
N ASP A 380 13.61 -16.30 -9.09
CA ASP A 380 14.17 -17.47 -8.41
C ASP A 380 15.59 -17.83 -8.89
N LEU A 381 15.93 -17.48 -10.13
CA LEU A 381 17.25 -17.72 -10.73
C LEU A 381 18.27 -16.61 -10.42
N CYS A 382 17.83 -15.48 -9.85
CA CYS A 382 18.68 -14.33 -9.52
C CYS A 382 19.82 -14.72 -8.55
N GLN A 383 19.48 -15.52 -7.52
CA GLN A 383 20.46 -16.05 -6.57
C GLN A 383 21.45 -17.04 -7.23
N GLU A 384 20.97 -17.92 -8.11
CA GLU A 384 21.82 -18.88 -8.81
C GLU A 384 22.81 -18.19 -9.76
N TRP A 385 22.34 -17.21 -10.53
CA TRP A 385 23.20 -16.39 -11.39
C TRP A 385 24.28 -15.68 -10.57
N CYS A 386 23.92 -15.08 -9.44
CA CYS A 386 24.89 -14.38 -8.58
C CYS A 386 25.85 -15.33 -7.83
N MET A 387 25.51 -16.61 -7.66
CA MET A 387 26.47 -17.63 -7.19
C MET A 387 27.43 -18.05 -8.28
N ASN A 388 26.91 -18.32 -9.49
CA ASN A 388 27.69 -18.82 -10.62
C ASN A 388 28.59 -17.74 -11.25
N ASN A 389 28.19 -16.47 -11.22
CA ASN A 389 29.03 -15.34 -11.60
C ASN A 389 29.86 -14.86 -10.39
N CYS A 390 31.15 -15.16 -10.40
CA CYS A 390 32.05 -14.82 -9.28
C CYS A 390 32.45 -13.34 -9.19
N SER A 391 32.10 -12.51 -10.18
CA SER A 391 32.15 -11.06 -10.05
C SER A 391 30.94 -10.49 -9.29
N CYS A 392 29.87 -11.26 -9.07
CA CYS A 392 28.68 -10.77 -8.39
C CYS A 392 28.95 -10.54 -6.89
N MET A 393 28.92 -9.28 -6.47
CA MET A 393 29.12 -8.87 -5.07
C MET A 393 27.83 -9.00 -4.26
N GLY A 394 26.66 -8.88 -4.88
CA GLY A 394 25.37 -9.08 -4.26
C GLY A 394 24.21 -8.88 -5.25
N TYR A 395 23.00 -9.21 -4.81
CA TYR A 395 21.77 -9.05 -5.60
C TYR A 395 20.60 -8.55 -4.74
N ALA A 396 19.52 -8.16 -5.41
CA ALA A 396 18.22 -7.85 -4.84
C ALA A 396 17.12 -8.32 -5.81
N ILE A 397 15.93 -8.60 -5.28
CA ILE A 397 14.74 -8.92 -6.07
C ILE A 397 13.70 -7.87 -5.68
N VAL A 398 13.44 -6.91 -6.57
CA VAL A 398 12.55 -5.78 -6.30
C VAL A 398 11.24 -5.99 -7.05
N TYR A 399 10.11 -5.82 -6.37
CA TYR A 399 8.81 -5.94 -7.03
C TYR A 399 8.67 -4.92 -8.17
N GLY A 400 7.97 -5.28 -9.24
CA GLY A 400 7.86 -4.45 -10.45
C GLY A 400 9.12 -4.39 -11.32
N ILE A 401 10.34 -4.41 -10.74
CA ILE A 401 11.60 -4.40 -11.50
C ILE A 401 12.04 -5.81 -11.89
N GLY A 402 12.19 -6.72 -10.92
CA GLY A 402 12.77 -8.05 -11.08
C GLY A 402 14.16 -8.19 -10.45
N CYS A 403 15.04 -8.98 -11.09
CA CYS A 403 16.39 -9.26 -10.60
C CYS A 403 17.36 -8.08 -10.83
N LEU A 404 17.96 -7.59 -9.75
CA LEU A 404 19.05 -6.61 -9.77
C LEU A 404 20.32 -7.23 -9.20
N VAL A 405 21.45 -7.04 -9.87
CA VAL A 405 22.77 -7.55 -9.46
C VAL A 405 23.82 -6.45 -9.48
N TRP A 406 24.88 -6.61 -8.67
CA TRP A 406 26.01 -5.68 -8.62
C TRP A 406 27.31 -6.44 -8.83
N THR A 407 28.00 -6.20 -9.95
CA THR A 407 29.34 -6.75 -10.22
C THR A 407 30.49 -5.81 -9.80
N GLY A 408 30.17 -4.53 -9.54
CA GLY A 408 31.13 -3.48 -9.23
C GLY A 408 31.25 -3.12 -7.74
N ASN A 409 31.79 -1.93 -7.48
CA ASN A 409 31.80 -1.35 -6.14
C ASN A 409 30.38 -0.99 -5.69
N ILE A 410 30.00 -1.43 -4.50
CA ILE A 410 28.74 -1.06 -3.86
C ILE A 410 28.88 0.33 -3.23
N THR A 411 28.05 1.29 -3.62
CA THR A 411 28.06 2.68 -3.15
C THR A 411 26.64 3.22 -2.97
N ASP A 412 26.51 4.26 -2.14
CA ASP A 412 25.23 4.93 -1.83
C ASP A 412 24.17 4.02 -1.18
N MET A 413 24.60 3.15 -0.26
CA MET A 413 23.72 2.37 0.60
C MET A 413 23.36 3.11 1.89
N GLN A 414 22.09 3.02 2.26
CA GLN A 414 21.51 3.60 3.47
C GLN A 414 20.53 2.60 4.08
N LYS A 415 20.49 2.53 5.41
CA LYS A 415 19.46 1.80 6.15
C LYS A 415 18.33 2.75 6.51
N PHE A 416 17.12 2.44 6.09
CA PHE A 416 15.93 3.21 6.44
C PHE A 416 15.32 2.74 7.78
N PRO A 417 14.66 3.64 8.54
CA PRO A 417 13.92 3.26 9.74
C PRO A 417 12.71 2.37 9.39
N PHE A 418 12.02 2.68 8.30
CA PHE A 418 10.86 1.97 7.73
C PHE A 418 10.97 1.92 6.20
N GLY A 419 10.32 0.96 5.55
CA GLY A 419 10.42 0.76 4.09
C GLY A 419 11.83 0.38 3.62
N GLY A 420 12.05 0.39 2.30
CA GLY A 420 13.29 -0.06 1.68
C GLY A 420 13.35 -1.58 1.47
N GLU A 421 14.24 -2.00 0.58
CA GLU A 421 14.27 -3.35 0.01
C GLU A 421 15.15 -4.32 0.80
N GLU A 422 15.07 -5.61 0.46
CA GLU A 422 16.06 -6.61 0.87
C GLU A 422 17.28 -6.61 -0.06
N PHE A 423 18.49 -6.60 0.52
CA PHE A 423 19.75 -6.74 -0.21
C PHE A 423 20.55 -7.96 0.26
N PHE A 424 21.08 -8.74 -0.68
CA PHE A 424 21.77 -10.01 -0.44
C PHE A 424 23.25 -9.87 -0.79
N ILE A 425 24.10 -9.53 0.19
CA ILE A 425 25.56 -9.36 0.00
C ILE A 425 26.26 -10.73 0.02
N ARG A 426 27.09 -11.03 -1.00
CA ARG A 426 27.86 -12.29 -1.11
C ARG A 426 29.06 -12.25 -0.17
N LEU A 427 29.17 -13.22 0.74
CA LEU A 427 30.25 -13.35 1.74
C LEU A 427 30.89 -14.75 1.72
N ALA A 428 32.15 -14.81 2.13
CA ALA A 428 32.88 -16.06 2.33
C ALA A 428 32.26 -16.89 3.47
N HIS A 429 32.32 -18.23 3.36
CA HIS A 429 31.73 -19.13 4.37
C HIS A 429 32.27 -18.92 5.80
N SER A 430 33.50 -18.41 5.94
CA SER A 430 34.17 -18.11 7.21
C SER A 430 33.43 -17.05 8.06
N GLU A 431 32.80 -16.04 7.44
CA GLU A 431 32.11 -14.94 8.14
C GLU A 431 30.83 -15.38 8.89
N PHE A 432 30.47 -16.67 8.77
CA PHE A 432 29.38 -17.34 9.49
C PHE A 432 29.86 -18.24 10.65
N ALA A 433 31.17 -18.25 10.97
CA ALA A 433 31.74 -19.12 12.00
C ALA A 433 31.28 -18.76 13.43
N ASP A 434 31.14 -17.47 13.75
CA ASP A 434 30.77 -17.00 15.09
C ASP A 434 29.34 -17.38 15.51
N GLU A 435 28.43 -17.54 14.54
CA GLU A 435 27.06 -17.94 14.85
C GLU A 435 27.01 -19.38 15.36
N ARG A 436 27.87 -20.27 14.86
CA ARG A 436 28.06 -21.62 15.40
C ARG A 436 28.65 -21.63 16.81
N LEU A 437 29.37 -20.58 17.22
CA LEU A 437 29.86 -20.43 18.60
C LEU A 437 28.75 -19.92 19.53
N LYS A 438 27.95 -18.93 19.09
CA LYS A 438 26.77 -18.45 19.83
C LYS A 438 25.72 -19.55 20.01
N GLU A 439 25.41 -20.28 18.95
CA GLU A 439 24.49 -21.42 18.94
C GLU A 439 24.92 -22.51 19.94
N LYS A 440 26.20 -22.93 19.92
CA LYS A 440 26.76 -23.87 20.91
C LYS A 440 26.73 -23.33 22.34
N LEU A 441 26.95 -22.03 22.54
CA LEU A 441 26.83 -21.38 23.85
C LEU A 441 25.38 -21.38 24.37
N ILE A 442 24.41 -21.10 23.50
CA ILE A 442 22.98 -21.13 23.83
C ILE A 442 22.55 -22.57 24.18
N ILE A 443 22.96 -23.57 23.40
CA ILE A 443 22.71 -25.00 23.69
C ILE A 443 23.36 -25.42 25.02
N SER A 444 24.59 -24.95 25.31
CA SER A 444 25.26 -25.20 26.59
C SER A 444 24.52 -24.57 27.79
N LEU A 445 24.14 -23.29 27.69
CA LEU A 445 23.46 -22.56 28.77
C LEU A 445 22.04 -23.11 29.03
N THR A 446 21.30 -23.45 27.97
CA THR A 446 19.96 -24.06 28.09
C THR A 446 20.03 -25.46 28.69
N THR A 447 20.97 -26.31 28.27
CA THR A 447 21.13 -27.65 28.87
C THR A 447 21.54 -27.57 30.35
N ILE A 448 22.45 -26.67 30.73
CA ILE A 448 22.80 -26.42 32.14
C ILE A 448 21.59 -25.95 32.95
N SER A 449 20.80 -25.02 32.42
CA SER A 449 19.57 -24.53 33.07
C SER A 449 18.55 -25.66 33.28
N CYS A 450 18.30 -26.47 32.25
CA CYS A 450 17.42 -27.64 32.32
C CYS A 450 17.88 -28.66 33.38
N ILE A 451 19.19 -28.92 33.50
CA ILE A 451 19.75 -29.81 34.54
C ILE A 451 19.50 -29.26 35.95
N ILE A 452 19.68 -27.95 36.16
CA ILE A 452 19.40 -27.30 37.45
C ILE A 452 17.91 -27.38 37.81
N ILE A 453 17.02 -27.11 36.84
CA ILE A 453 15.57 -27.22 37.02
C ILE A 453 15.16 -28.67 37.33
N LEU A 454 15.74 -29.67 36.64
CA LEU A 454 15.51 -31.08 36.94
C LEU A 454 15.98 -31.43 38.36
N GLY A 455 17.13 -30.92 38.79
CA GLY A 455 17.65 -31.09 40.14
C GLY A 455 16.72 -30.53 41.22
N ILE A 456 16.17 -29.33 40.99
CA ILE A 456 15.17 -28.70 41.88
C ILE A 456 13.87 -29.50 41.92
N LEU A 457 13.38 -29.99 40.76
CA LEU A 457 12.20 -30.84 40.67
C LEU A 457 12.40 -32.18 41.39
N VAL A 458 13.53 -32.85 41.17
CA VAL A 458 13.89 -34.10 41.86
C VAL A 458 14.03 -33.87 43.37
N TYR A 459 14.69 -32.79 43.81
CA TYR A 459 14.75 -32.42 45.23
C TYR A 459 13.35 -32.17 45.82
N GLY A 460 12.48 -31.46 45.09
CA GLY A 460 11.10 -31.22 45.48
C GLY A 460 10.26 -32.51 45.56
N ILE A 461 10.44 -33.43 44.62
CA ILE A 461 9.80 -34.76 44.62
C ILE A 461 10.33 -35.62 45.77
N CYS A 462 11.64 -35.63 46.03
CA CYS A 462 12.25 -36.33 47.16
C CYS A 462 11.76 -35.77 48.49
N ARG A 463 11.70 -34.44 48.67
CA ARG A 463 11.14 -33.79 49.86
C ARG A 463 9.66 -34.11 50.04
N LYS A 464 8.85 -34.07 48.97
CA LYS A 464 7.43 -34.52 48.99
C LYS A 464 7.29 -36.02 49.28
N ARG A 465 8.22 -36.87 48.83
CA ARG A 465 8.24 -38.33 49.12
C ARG A 465 8.61 -38.60 50.58
N PHE A 466 9.64 -37.95 51.14
CA PHE A 466 9.96 -38.06 52.56
C PHE A 466 8.78 -37.67 53.46
N ILE A 467 8.04 -36.60 53.10
CA ILE A 467 6.82 -36.19 53.82
C ILE A 467 5.68 -37.22 53.65
N LYS A 468 5.53 -37.86 52.48
CA LYS A 468 4.49 -38.88 52.24
C LYS A 468 4.81 -40.28 52.76
N ILE A 469 6.08 -40.61 53.03
CA ILE A 469 6.50 -41.94 53.55
C ILE A 469 5.89 -42.28 54.92
N GLY A 470 5.32 -41.30 55.64
CA GLY A 470 4.53 -41.54 56.85
C GLY A 470 3.20 -42.30 56.67
N LYS A 471 2.65 -42.50 55.46
CA LYS A 471 1.35 -43.18 55.27
C LYS A 471 1.26 -44.08 54.01
N ARG A 472 1.20 -45.41 54.24
CA ARG A 472 0.76 -46.55 53.36
C ARG A 472 1.50 -46.69 52.01
N LYS A 473 2.37 -47.68 51.73
CA LYS A 473 2.30 -49.18 51.63
C LYS A 473 1.40 -49.77 50.51
N ARG A 474 2.07 -50.41 49.50
CA ARG A 474 1.61 -51.44 48.51
C ARG A 474 0.59 -50.95 47.43
N ILE A 475 0.51 -51.42 46.17
CA ILE A 475 1.20 -52.40 45.25
C ILE A 475 0.67 -52.05 43.79
N PHE A 476 1.21 -52.35 42.58
CA PHE A 476 2.36 -53.10 41.99
C PHE A 476 3.12 -52.13 40.99
N LYS A 477 3.84 -52.33 39.84
CA LYS A 477 4.25 -53.38 38.83
C LYS A 477 3.22 -53.88 37.76
N HIS A 478 3.57 -54.24 36.51
CA HIS A 478 4.86 -54.38 35.77
C HIS A 478 4.70 -54.14 34.23
N PHE A 479 5.84 -54.08 33.49
CA PHE A 479 6.10 -53.86 32.04
C PHE A 479 6.40 -52.39 31.66
N ASP A 480 7.52 -51.97 31.01
CA ASP A 480 8.69 -52.59 30.31
C ASP A 480 8.40 -53.06 28.84
N LEU A 481 9.25 -52.91 27.78
CA LEU A 481 10.68 -52.51 27.66
C LEU A 481 11.08 -51.94 26.23
N ALA A 482 12.11 -51.08 26.18
CA ALA A 482 13.11 -50.83 25.10
C ALA A 482 12.79 -50.22 23.70
N GLY A 483 13.72 -49.38 23.19
CA GLY A 483 13.86 -48.90 21.79
C GLY A 483 14.70 -47.62 21.67
N ASN A 484 15.80 -47.61 20.90
CA ASN A 484 16.77 -46.49 20.77
C ASN A 484 17.05 -46.12 19.31
N GLU A 485 17.32 -44.82 19.05
CA GLU A 485 18.05 -44.26 17.87
C GLU A 485 17.40 -44.42 16.46
N THR A 486 17.65 -43.57 15.44
CA THR A 486 18.54 -42.40 15.25
C THR A 486 17.95 -41.35 14.27
N SER A 487 18.34 -40.08 14.44
CA SER A 487 18.58 -39.03 13.41
C SER A 487 17.62 -38.76 12.23
N SER A 488 16.90 -37.62 12.28
CA SER A 488 17.01 -36.53 11.27
C SER A 488 16.44 -35.20 11.80
N GLU A 489 16.80 -34.07 11.19
CA GLU A 489 16.31 -32.73 11.57
C GLU A 489 15.05 -32.34 10.77
N ILE A 490 13.88 -32.45 11.42
CA ILE A 490 12.64 -31.74 11.05
C ILE A 490 12.02 -31.22 12.36
N LEU A 491 11.36 -30.07 12.33
CA LEU A 491 10.65 -29.50 13.49
C LEU A 491 9.44 -30.39 13.86
N THR A 492 9.68 -31.45 14.63
CA THR A 492 8.66 -32.47 14.92
C THR A 492 7.42 -31.88 15.61
N GLY A 493 6.23 -32.38 15.25
CA GLY A 493 4.96 -31.96 15.85
C GLY A 493 4.89 -32.06 17.38
N ASN A 494 5.75 -32.88 17.99
CA ASN A 494 5.91 -32.97 19.45
C ASN A 494 6.34 -31.64 20.09
N THR A 495 7.21 -30.86 19.42
CA THR A 495 7.68 -29.55 19.92
C THR A 495 6.61 -28.47 19.76
N LEU A 496 5.75 -28.57 18.74
CA LEU A 496 4.60 -27.68 18.57
C LEU A 496 3.51 -28.00 19.61
N ARG A 497 3.25 -29.30 19.82
CA ARG A 497 2.33 -29.82 20.82
C ARG A 497 2.73 -29.38 22.24
N SER A 498 4.00 -29.50 22.61
CA SER A 498 4.47 -29.10 23.95
C SER A 498 4.43 -27.59 24.19
N HIS A 499 4.53 -26.75 23.15
CA HIS A 499 4.26 -25.31 23.28
C HIS A 499 2.77 -25.03 23.53
N LEU A 500 1.88 -25.66 22.75
CA LEU A 500 0.43 -25.48 22.94
C LEU A 500 -0.06 -25.99 24.32
N GLU A 501 0.47 -27.12 24.79
CA GLU A 501 0.22 -27.67 26.14
C GLU A 501 0.85 -26.83 27.28
N LEU A 502 1.69 -25.81 26.96
CA LEU A 502 2.23 -24.84 27.91
C LEU A 502 1.54 -23.46 27.83
N GLU A 503 1.08 -23.06 26.63
CA GLU A 503 0.46 -21.75 26.38
C GLU A 503 -1.07 -21.75 26.57
N ASP A 504 -1.76 -22.89 26.43
CA ASP A 504 -3.19 -23.01 26.72
C ASP A 504 -3.51 -24.06 27.81
N PRO A 505 -3.86 -23.64 29.05
CA PRO A 505 -4.36 -24.55 30.08
C PRO A 505 -5.85 -24.91 29.88
N SER A 506 -6.39 -24.80 28.66
CA SER A 506 -7.79 -25.12 28.37
C SER A 506 -7.98 -26.63 28.15
N GLU A 507 -9.14 -27.16 28.56
CA GLU A 507 -9.42 -28.60 28.58
C GLU A 507 -9.78 -29.18 27.19
N LEU A 508 -9.18 -28.68 26.09
CA LEU A 508 -9.45 -29.19 24.74
C LEU A 508 -8.84 -30.60 24.53
N PRO A 509 -9.64 -31.60 24.12
CA PRO A 509 -9.15 -32.92 23.74
C PRO A 509 -8.13 -32.86 22.58
N VAL A 510 -6.99 -33.51 22.79
CA VAL A 510 -6.07 -33.87 21.70
C VAL A 510 -6.48 -35.24 21.16
N PHE A 511 -6.85 -35.32 19.88
CA PHE A 511 -7.17 -36.57 19.20
C PHE A 511 -5.89 -37.18 18.60
N ASP A 512 -5.80 -38.51 18.61
CA ASP A 512 -4.76 -39.25 17.89
C ASP A 512 -5.12 -39.43 16.40
N LEU A 513 -4.10 -39.57 15.54
CA LEU A 513 -4.31 -39.67 14.10
C LEU A 513 -5.12 -40.91 13.69
N ASN A 514 -4.98 -42.03 14.42
CA ASN A 514 -5.70 -43.27 14.09
C ASN A 514 -7.21 -43.14 14.35
N SER A 515 -7.62 -42.52 15.46
CA SER A 515 -9.03 -42.20 15.72
C SER A 515 -9.63 -41.32 14.63
N ILE A 516 -8.88 -40.34 14.11
CA ILE A 516 -9.35 -39.47 13.01
C ILE A 516 -9.41 -40.21 11.67
N LEU A 517 -8.42 -41.06 11.37
CA LEU A 517 -8.42 -41.92 10.18
C LEU A 517 -9.62 -42.88 10.18
N VAL A 518 -9.90 -43.54 11.31
CA VAL A 518 -11.08 -44.41 11.45
C VAL A 518 -12.37 -43.60 11.36
N ALA A 519 -12.44 -42.43 12.00
CA ALA A 519 -13.64 -41.59 12.00
C ALA A 519 -14.00 -41.04 10.60
N THR A 520 -13.02 -40.81 9.73
CA THR A 520 -13.18 -40.19 8.39
C THR A 520 -13.14 -41.20 7.23
N ASP A 521 -13.03 -42.50 7.49
CA ASP A 521 -12.78 -43.54 6.49
C ASP A 521 -11.52 -43.24 5.67
N ASN A 522 -10.38 -43.07 6.35
CA ASN A 522 -9.07 -42.73 5.75
C ASN A 522 -9.14 -41.49 4.82
N PHE A 523 -9.85 -40.44 5.25
CA PHE A 523 -10.13 -39.24 4.43
C PHE A 523 -10.78 -39.55 3.07
N SER A 524 -11.67 -40.55 3.01
CA SER A 524 -12.38 -40.94 1.79
C SER A 524 -13.08 -39.76 1.12
N ILE A 525 -13.00 -39.72 -0.21
CA ILE A 525 -13.58 -38.64 -1.02
C ILE A 525 -15.10 -38.52 -0.85
N THR A 526 -15.79 -39.62 -0.49
CA THR A 526 -17.24 -39.62 -0.19
C THR A 526 -17.58 -38.87 1.11
N ASN A 527 -16.62 -38.71 2.01
CA ASN A 527 -16.74 -37.93 3.24
C ASN A 527 -16.28 -36.48 3.07
N LYS A 528 -15.75 -36.06 1.91
CA LYS A 528 -15.29 -34.68 1.70
C LYS A 528 -16.48 -33.71 1.68
N LEU A 529 -16.50 -32.77 2.62
CA LEU A 529 -17.55 -31.75 2.75
C LEU A 529 -17.28 -30.53 1.86
N GLY A 530 -16.01 -30.16 1.69
CA GLY A 530 -15.55 -29.03 0.89
C GLY A 530 -14.03 -28.90 0.93
N GLN A 531 -13.52 -27.81 0.36
CA GLN A 531 -12.12 -27.39 0.42
C GLN A 531 -12.06 -25.86 0.23
N GLY A 532 -11.26 -25.17 1.04
CA GLY A 532 -10.93 -23.75 0.89
C GLY A 532 -9.42 -23.55 0.82
N GLY A 533 -8.94 -22.30 0.91
CA GLY A 533 -7.49 -21.98 0.88
C GLY A 533 -6.70 -22.75 1.95
N PHE A 534 -7.26 -22.88 3.14
CA PHE A 534 -6.67 -23.61 4.26
C PHE A 534 -6.72 -25.15 4.16
N GLY A 535 -7.29 -25.72 3.08
CA GLY A 535 -7.29 -27.16 2.80
C GLY A 535 -8.66 -27.86 2.85
N PRO A 536 -8.70 -29.19 2.70
CA PRO A 536 -9.92 -29.98 2.64
C PRO A 536 -10.57 -30.24 4.00
N VAL A 537 -11.91 -30.26 4.01
CA VAL A 537 -12.73 -30.56 5.20
C VAL A 537 -13.51 -31.86 4.99
N TYR A 538 -13.45 -32.77 5.96
CA TYR A 538 -14.08 -34.10 5.90
C TYR A 538 -15.13 -34.28 7.00
N LYS A 539 -16.16 -35.07 6.70
CA LYS A 539 -17.12 -35.58 7.69
C LYS A 539 -16.49 -36.73 8.46
N GLY A 540 -16.41 -36.59 9.78
CA GLY A 540 -16.02 -37.67 10.68
C GLY A 540 -17.21 -38.19 11.48
N LYS A 541 -17.13 -39.44 11.94
CA LYS A 541 -17.94 -39.98 13.04
C LYS A 541 -17.04 -40.57 14.12
N LEU A 542 -17.00 -39.92 15.27
CA LEU A 542 -16.18 -40.33 16.42
C LEU A 542 -16.74 -41.62 17.08
N HIS A 543 -15.92 -42.25 17.92
CA HIS A 543 -16.25 -43.49 18.62
C HIS A 543 -17.43 -43.38 19.62
N ASP A 544 -17.75 -42.16 20.09
CA ASP A 544 -18.96 -41.85 20.87
C ASP A 544 -20.23 -41.77 20.01
N GLY A 545 -20.11 -41.94 18.70
CA GLY A 545 -21.18 -41.84 17.71
C GLY A 545 -21.41 -40.44 17.15
N LYS A 546 -20.68 -39.43 17.63
CA LYS A 546 -20.87 -38.01 17.30
C LYS A 546 -20.32 -37.68 15.91
N TYR A 547 -21.08 -36.92 15.13
CA TYR A 547 -20.60 -36.38 13.85
C TYR A 547 -19.76 -35.12 14.06
N VAL A 548 -18.66 -35.02 13.32
CA VAL A 548 -17.69 -33.91 13.38
C VAL A 548 -17.28 -33.46 11.98
N ALA A 549 -16.76 -32.24 11.87
CA ALA A 549 -16.08 -31.76 10.67
C ALA A 549 -14.57 -31.66 10.96
N VAL A 550 -13.74 -32.32 10.15
CA VAL A 550 -12.29 -32.38 10.30
C VAL A 550 -11.65 -31.52 9.20
N LYS A 551 -11.17 -30.33 9.55
CA LYS A 551 -10.38 -29.44 8.67
C LYS A 551 -8.93 -29.92 8.71
N ARG A 552 -8.44 -30.52 7.62
CA ARG A 552 -7.04 -30.97 7.48
C ARG A 552 -6.25 -29.90 6.75
N LEU A 553 -5.27 -29.32 7.42
CA LEU A 553 -4.50 -28.20 6.87
C LEU A 553 -3.44 -28.67 5.87
N SER A 554 -3.17 -27.87 4.84
CA SER A 554 -2.10 -28.18 3.89
C SER A 554 -0.72 -28.03 4.53
N SER A 555 0.23 -28.86 4.11
CA SER A 555 1.66 -28.73 4.45
C SER A 555 2.40 -27.72 3.56
N SER A 556 1.76 -27.20 2.51
CA SER A 556 2.39 -26.42 1.43
C SER A 556 2.62 -24.93 1.69
N SER A 557 2.37 -24.42 2.90
CA SER A 557 2.65 -23.01 3.26
C SER A 557 3.07 -22.85 4.73
N GLY A 558 4.01 -21.93 5.00
CA GLY A 558 4.39 -21.58 6.38
C GLY A 558 3.24 -20.92 7.17
N GLN A 559 2.33 -20.26 6.45
CA GLN A 559 1.14 -19.57 6.95
C GLN A 559 0.21 -20.51 7.76
N GLY A 560 -0.02 -21.73 7.30
CA GLY A 560 -0.96 -22.67 7.94
C GLY A 560 -0.58 -23.09 9.37
N ILE A 561 0.67 -22.89 9.80
CA ILE A 561 1.11 -23.17 11.18
C ILE A 561 0.68 -22.05 12.14
N GLU A 562 0.78 -20.79 11.71
CA GLU A 562 0.34 -19.65 12.53
C GLU A 562 -1.18 -19.59 12.65
N GLU A 563 -1.89 -19.87 11.56
CA GLU A 563 -3.35 -19.92 11.53
C GLU A 563 -3.90 -21.06 12.39
N PHE A 564 -3.27 -22.24 12.35
CA PHE A 564 -3.58 -23.33 13.27
C PHE A 564 -3.43 -22.92 14.74
N LYS A 565 -2.33 -22.23 15.09
CA LYS A 565 -2.12 -21.69 16.44
C LYS A 565 -3.20 -20.68 16.81
N ASN A 566 -3.46 -19.68 15.94
CA ASN A 566 -4.47 -18.65 16.18
C ASN A 566 -5.85 -19.27 16.40
N GLU A 567 -6.26 -20.17 15.50
CA GLU A 567 -7.59 -20.78 15.53
C GLU A 567 -7.77 -21.62 16.81
N VAL A 568 -6.82 -22.49 17.19
CA VAL A 568 -6.86 -23.22 18.48
C VAL A 568 -6.91 -22.26 19.67
N MET A 569 -5.99 -21.29 19.73
CA MET A 569 -5.83 -20.39 20.88
C MET A 569 -7.01 -19.44 21.11
N LEU A 570 -7.73 -19.09 20.03
CA LEU A 570 -8.91 -18.24 20.07
C LEU A 570 -10.18 -19.05 20.35
N ILE A 571 -10.47 -20.05 19.53
CA ILE A 571 -11.77 -20.74 19.56
C ILE A 571 -11.93 -21.63 20.82
N SER A 572 -10.83 -22.02 21.48
CA SER A 572 -10.89 -22.68 22.80
C SER A 572 -11.57 -21.82 23.87
N LYS A 573 -11.46 -20.48 23.75
CA LYS A 573 -11.93 -19.49 24.73
C LYS A 573 -13.22 -18.78 24.33
N LEU A 574 -13.75 -19.05 23.13
CA LEU A 574 -14.94 -18.42 22.59
C LEU A 574 -16.11 -19.41 22.56
N GLN A 575 -17.18 -19.13 23.30
CA GLN A 575 -18.35 -19.99 23.39
C GLN A 575 -19.64 -19.17 23.29
N HIS A 576 -20.23 -19.14 22.10
CA HIS A 576 -21.49 -18.45 21.82
C HIS A 576 -22.32 -19.20 20.78
N ARG A 577 -23.66 -19.06 20.82
CA ARG A 577 -24.59 -19.85 19.99
C ARG A 577 -24.41 -19.65 18.48
N ASN A 578 -23.86 -18.50 18.08
CA ASN A 578 -23.62 -18.11 16.69
C ASN A 578 -22.13 -18.15 16.30
N LEU A 579 -21.29 -18.91 17.02
CA LEU A 579 -19.92 -19.25 16.62
C LEU A 579 -19.78 -20.77 16.50
N VAL A 580 -18.97 -21.26 15.56
CA VAL A 580 -18.72 -22.70 15.40
C VAL A 580 -17.81 -23.21 16.50
N ARG A 581 -18.24 -24.25 17.21
CA ARG A 581 -17.48 -24.84 18.32
C ARG A 581 -16.45 -25.86 17.83
N LEU A 582 -15.18 -25.63 18.20
CA LEU A 582 -14.14 -26.66 18.15
C LEU A 582 -14.35 -27.68 19.29
N PHE A 583 -14.14 -28.95 18.98
CA PHE A 583 -14.13 -30.07 19.94
C PHE A 583 -12.73 -30.58 20.27
N GLY A 584 -11.71 -30.20 19.51
CA GLY A 584 -10.31 -30.54 19.76
C GLY A 584 -9.44 -30.44 18.50
N TYR A 585 -8.20 -30.88 18.60
CA TYR A 585 -7.22 -30.85 17.51
C TYR A 585 -6.39 -32.14 17.46
N CYS A 586 -5.73 -32.39 16.33
CA CYS A 586 -4.74 -33.46 16.15
C CYS A 586 -3.45 -32.87 15.58
N ILE A 587 -2.31 -33.24 16.17
CA ILE A 587 -0.96 -32.89 15.72
C ILE A 587 -0.12 -34.16 15.80
N GLU A 588 0.23 -34.75 14.66
CA GLU A 588 1.10 -35.93 14.61
C GLU A 588 1.99 -35.89 13.36
N LYS A 589 3.31 -35.96 13.54
CA LYS A 589 4.31 -35.76 12.48
C LYS A 589 4.12 -34.40 11.78
N GLU A 590 3.64 -34.40 10.53
CA GLU A 590 3.34 -33.22 9.71
C GLU A 590 1.84 -32.91 9.66
N GLU A 591 0.98 -33.84 10.09
CA GLU A 591 -0.47 -33.72 10.06
C GLU A 591 -0.96 -32.73 11.13
N ARG A 592 -1.74 -31.74 10.69
CA ARG A 592 -2.36 -30.72 11.55
C ARG A 592 -3.85 -30.64 11.21
N MET A 593 -4.70 -30.94 12.18
CA MET A 593 -6.14 -31.06 11.97
C MET A 593 -6.95 -30.42 13.09
N LEU A 594 -8.07 -29.81 12.72
CA LEU A 594 -9.02 -29.16 13.62
C LEU A 594 -10.37 -29.86 13.54
N ILE A 595 -10.92 -30.26 14.70
CA ILE A 595 -12.13 -31.07 14.81
C ILE A 595 -13.26 -30.20 15.34
N TYR A 596 -14.22 -29.86 14.48
CA TYR A 596 -15.38 -29.01 14.77
C TYR A 596 -16.67 -29.80 14.94
N GLU A 597 -17.70 -29.13 15.46
CA GLU A 597 -19.08 -29.58 15.29
C GLU A 597 -19.46 -29.73 13.81
N PHE A 598 -20.22 -30.78 13.48
CA PHE A 598 -20.67 -31.02 12.11
C PHE A 598 -21.87 -30.12 11.75
N MET A 599 -21.64 -29.17 10.85
CA MET A 599 -22.65 -28.24 10.36
C MET A 599 -23.44 -28.86 9.20
N ALA A 600 -24.65 -29.33 9.50
CA ALA A 600 -25.45 -30.15 8.59
C ALA A 600 -25.79 -29.47 7.26
N ASN A 601 -26.05 -28.16 7.28
CA ASN A 601 -26.41 -27.36 6.11
C ASN A 601 -25.21 -26.58 5.52
N LYS A 602 -23.96 -27.06 5.75
CA LYS A 602 -22.72 -26.47 5.20
C LYS A 602 -22.64 -24.95 5.44
N SER A 603 -22.26 -24.18 4.42
CA SER A 603 -22.04 -22.73 4.41
C SER A 603 -23.17 -21.99 3.68
N LEU A 604 -23.39 -20.72 4.06
CA LEU A 604 -24.48 -19.88 3.56
C LEU A 604 -24.40 -19.63 2.04
N ASP A 605 -23.20 -19.57 1.48
CA ASP A 605 -22.95 -19.36 0.05
C ASP A 605 -23.53 -20.48 -0.83
N THR A 606 -23.53 -21.72 -0.30
CA THR A 606 -24.09 -22.93 -0.91
C THR A 606 -25.61 -22.86 -1.07
N PHE A 607 -26.28 -21.95 -0.33
CA PHE A 607 -27.70 -21.64 -0.48
C PHE A 607 -27.94 -20.32 -1.19
N LEU A 608 -27.15 -19.28 -0.89
CA LEU A 608 -27.38 -17.92 -1.36
C LEU A 608 -27.09 -17.74 -2.85
N PHE A 609 -26.11 -18.47 -3.40
CA PHE A 609 -25.65 -18.31 -4.79
C PHE A 609 -25.89 -19.55 -5.67
N ASP A 610 -26.41 -20.65 -5.12
CA ASP A 610 -26.83 -21.83 -5.88
C ASP A 610 -28.28 -21.63 -6.34
N PRO A 611 -28.58 -21.51 -7.65
CA PRO A 611 -29.94 -21.27 -8.13
C PRO A 611 -30.95 -22.35 -7.72
N THR A 612 -30.49 -23.57 -7.41
CA THR A 612 -31.36 -24.68 -6.98
C THR A 612 -31.75 -24.59 -5.51
N LYS A 613 -31.00 -23.84 -4.69
CA LYS A 613 -31.21 -23.69 -3.23
C LYS A 613 -31.52 -22.27 -2.78
N ARG A 614 -31.35 -21.26 -3.65
CA ARG A 614 -31.68 -19.85 -3.41
C ARG A 614 -33.13 -19.66 -2.94
N ALA A 615 -34.03 -20.51 -3.45
CA ALA A 615 -35.43 -20.59 -3.04
C ALA A 615 -35.63 -21.08 -1.58
N ASP A 616 -34.77 -21.96 -1.04
CA ASP A 616 -34.89 -22.45 0.33
C ASP A 616 -34.66 -21.35 1.38
N LEU A 617 -33.96 -20.27 1.03
CA LEU A 617 -33.72 -19.11 1.88
C LEU A 617 -34.80 -18.03 1.69
N HIS A 618 -36.04 -18.31 2.10
CA HIS A 618 -37.07 -17.26 2.23
C HIS A 618 -36.64 -16.16 3.22
N TRP A 619 -37.21 -14.96 3.10
CA TRP A 619 -36.79 -13.77 3.87
C TRP A 619 -36.71 -13.99 5.39
N PRO A 620 -37.65 -14.65 6.08
CA PRO A 620 -37.53 -14.88 7.54
C PRO A 620 -36.28 -15.69 7.95
N LYS A 621 -35.81 -16.62 7.10
CA LYS A 621 -34.54 -17.33 7.33
C LYS A 621 -33.36 -16.38 7.16
N ARG A 622 -33.36 -15.57 6.08
CA ARG A 622 -32.32 -14.56 5.83
C ARG A 622 -32.21 -13.55 6.96
N PHE A 623 -33.33 -13.05 7.48
CA PHE A 623 -33.36 -12.12 8.60
C PHE A 623 -32.88 -12.76 9.92
N ASN A 624 -33.26 -14.01 10.23
CA ASN A 624 -32.69 -14.76 11.36
C ASN A 624 -31.17 -14.96 11.22
N ILE A 625 -30.69 -15.21 10.00
CA ILE A 625 -29.26 -15.33 9.69
C ILE A 625 -28.54 -13.99 9.93
N ILE A 626 -29.07 -12.88 9.43
CA ILE A 626 -28.54 -11.53 9.66
C ILE A 626 -28.45 -11.21 11.17
N GLN A 627 -29.54 -11.43 11.92
CA GLN A 627 -29.56 -11.21 13.36
C GLN A 627 -28.58 -12.12 14.12
N GLY A 628 -28.44 -13.38 13.71
CA GLY A 628 -27.54 -14.34 14.35
C GLY A 628 -26.06 -14.01 14.10
N VAL A 629 -25.68 -13.61 12.88
CA VAL A 629 -24.33 -13.13 12.59
C VAL A 629 -24.04 -11.84 13.36
N ALA A 630 -24.99 -10.89 13.40
CA ALA A 630 -24.82 -9.64 14.14
C ALA A 630 -24.61 -9.87 15.65
N ARG A 631 -25.33 -10.81 16.26
CA ARG A 631 -25.14 -11.25 17.66
C ARG A 631 -23.82 -11.99 17.87
N GLY A 632 -23.40 -12.83 16.93
CA GLY A 632 -22.09 -13.51 16.95
C GLY A 632 -20.92 -12.53 16.94
N LEU A 633 -21.01 -11.49 16.11
CA LEU A 633 -19.97 -10.47 15.96
C LEU A 633 -19.95 -9.47 17.14
N LEU A 634 -21.11 -9.07 17.66
CA LEU A 634 -21.23 -8.32 18.92
C LEU A 634 -20.53 -9.05 20.07
N TYR A 635 -20.75 -10.37 20.19
CA TYR A 635 -20.08 -11.18 21.21
C TYR A 635 -18.55 -11.07 21.09
N LEU A 636 -17.98 -11.29 19.89
CA LEU A 636 -16.53 -11.18 19.64
C LEU A 636 -15.95 -9.80 19.98
N HIS A 637 -16.69 -8.72 19.70
CA HIS A 637 -16.22 -7.35 19.90
C HIS A 637 -16.30 -6.88 21.37
N ARG A 638 -17.30 -7.37 22.13
CA ARG A 638 -17.68 -6.76 23.42
C ARG A 638 -18.08 -7.73 24.55
N ASP A 639 -18.77 -8.83 24.26
CA ASP A 639 -19.34 -9.70 25.30
C ASP A 639 -18.46 -10.91 25.66
N SER A 640 -17.43 -11.22 24.87
CA SER A 640 -16.39 -12.20 25.22
C SER A 640 -15.31 -11.61 26.13
N CYS A 641 -14.71 -12.46 26.98
CA CYS A 641 -13.61 -12.08 27.89
C CYS A 641 -12.34 -11.58 27.17
N LEU A 642 -12.26 -11.79 25.85
CA LEU A 642 -11.24 -11.27 24.94
C LEU A 642 -11.96 -10.45 23.88
N ARG A 643 -11.47 -9.25 23.54
CA ARG A 643 -11.91 -8.53 22.33
C ARG A 643 -11.21 -9.17 21.12
N VAL A 644 -11.99 -9.68 20.17
CA VAL A 644 -11.49 -10.39 18.98
C VAL A 644 -12.04 -9.72 17.72
N VAL A 645 -11.16 -9.47 16.74
CA VAL A 645 -11.54 -8.99 15.39
C VAL A 645 -11.30 -10.13 14.40
N HIS A 646 -12.29 -10.41 13.54
CA HIS A 646 -12.34 -11.59 12.66
C HIS A 646 -11.47 -11.44 11.40
N ARG A 647 -11.45 -10.24 10.79
CA ARG A 647 -10.68 -9.86 9.58
C ARG A 647 -11.09 -10.57 8.27
N ASP A 648 -11.68 -11.76 8.32
CA ASP A 648 -12.20 -12.48 7.15
C ASP A 648 -13.67 -12.92 7.34
N LEU A 649 -14.56 -11.95 7.59
CA LEU A 649 -16.00 -12.21 7.72
C LEU A 649 -16.65 -12.17 6.31
N LYS A 650 -17.06 -13.34 5.81
CA LYS A 650 -17.63 -13.51 4.46
C LYS A 650 -18.73 -14.58 4.45
N VAL A 651 -19.56 -14.60 3.41
CA VAL A 651 -20.73 -15.50 3.32
C VAL A 651 -20.34 -16.99 3.40
N SER A 652 -19.22 -17.40 2.81
CA SER A 652 -18.74 -18.80 2.93
C SER A 652 -18.25 -19.18 4.34
N ASN A 653 -17.88 -18.19 5.18
CA ASN A 653 -17.49 -18.38 6.58
C ASN A 653 -18.69 -18.31 7.56
N ILE A 654 -19.94 -18.29 7.05
CA ILE A 654 -21.14 -18.48 7.85
C ILE A 654 -21.66 -19.89 7.62
N LEU A 655 -21.52 -20.77 8.61
CA LEU A 655 -22.04 -22.14 8.55
C LEU A 655 -23.46 -22.24 9.13
N LEU A 656 -24.24 -23.21 8.66
CA LEU A 656 -25.66 -23.39 9.00
C LEU A 656 -25.91 -24.73 9.72
N ASP A 657 -26.54 -24.66 10.90
CA ASP A 657 -26.90 -25.85 11.68
C ASP A 657 -28.10 -26.61 11.10
N ASP A 658 -28.56 -27.68 11.75
CA ASP A 658 -29.71 -28.50 11.34
C ASP A 658 -31.03 -27.70 11.23
N LYS A 659 -31.09 -26.48 11.79
CA LYS A 659 -32.26 -25.61 11.86
C LYS A 659 -32.04 -24.27 11.12
N MET A 660 -30.99 -24.18 10.30
CA MET A 660 -30.61 -22.97 9.55
C MET A 660 -30.22 -21.77 10.44
N ASN A 661 -29.75 -22.00 11.67
CA ASN A 661 -29.12 -20.94 12.47
C ASN A 661 -27.68 -20.70 11.99
N PRO A 662 -27.23 -19.43 11.90
CA PRO A 662 -25.88 -19.11 11.48
C PRO A 662 -24.86 -19.33 12.60
N LYS A 663 -23.67 -19.79 12.23
CA LYS A 663 -22.47 -19.79 13.06
C LYS A 663 -21.27 -19.28 12.27
N ILE A 664 -20.57 -18.29 12.81
CA ILE A 664 -19.33 -17.75 12.24
C ILE A 664 -18.20 -18.78 12.43
N SER A 665 -17.38 -18.97 11.39
CA SER A 665 -16.23 -19.90 11.36
C SER A 665 -14.99 -19.28 10.70
N ASP A 666 -13.88 -20.00 10.81
CA ASP A 666 -12.56 -19.67 10.25
C ASP A 666 -11.84 -18.48 10.91
N PHE A 667 -11.27 -18.78 12.08
CA PHE A 667 -10.59 -17.84 12.97
C PHE A 667 -9.07 -17.78 12.73
N GLY A 668 -8.53 -18.42 11.70
CA GLY A 668 -7.09 -18.47 11.44
C GLY A 668 -6.42 -17.09 11.31
N LEU A 669 -7.15 -16.13 10.72
CA LEU A 669 -6.70 -14.75 10.51
C LEU A 669 -7.05 -13.78 11.66
N ALA A 670 -7.87 -14.22 12.62
CA ALA A 670 -8.40 -13.35 13.68
C ALA A 670 -7.32 -12.91 14.69
N ARG A 671 -7.62 -11.85 15.46
CA ARG A 671 -6.65 -11.17 16.35
C ARG A 671 -7.29 -10.71 17.66
N ILE A 672 -6.55 -10.88 18.77
CA ILE A 672 -6.92 -10.41 20.11
C ILE A 672 -6.47 -8.95 20.28
N PHE A 673 -7.35 -8.10 20.79
CA PHE A 673 -7.02 -6.75 21.29
C PHE A 673 -6.84 -6.81 22.81
N GLN A 674 -5.76 -6.23 23.33
CA GLN A 674 -5.47 -6.20 24.77
C GLN A 674 -5.64 -4.80 25.36
N GLY A 675 -6.13 -4.73 26.61
CA GLY A 675 -6.26 -3.47 27.35
C GLY A 675 -7.16 -2.44 26.67
N THR A 676 -6.67 -1.21 26.57
CA THR A 676 -7.39 -0.05 26.00
C THR A 676 -7.25 0.08 24.47
N GLN A 677 -6.66 -0.90 23.79
CA GLN A 677 -6.43 -0.82 22.35
C GLN A 677 -7.75 -0.78 21.55
N LEU A 678 -7.84 0.18 20.61
CA LEU A 678 -8.99 0.40 19.73
C LEU A 678 -8.69 0.12 18.25
N LEU A 679 -7.43 0.27 17.84
CA LEU A 679 -6.92 0.09 16.48
C LEU A 679 -5.61 -0.73 16.53
N ALA A 680 -5.33 -1.50 15.48
CA ALA A 680 -4.07 -2.21 15.26
C ALA A 680 -3.64 -2.09 13.80
N ASN A 681 -2.34 -2.03 13.52
CA ASN A 681 -1.80 -2.14 12.16
C ASN A 681 -1.17 -3.53 11.95
N THR A 682 -1.06 -3.97 10.70
CA THR A 682 -0.30 -5.14 10.28
C THR A 682 0.21 -4.96 8.85
N HIS A 683 1.53 -5.13 8.67
CA HIS A 683 2.15 -5.09 7.33
C HIS A 683 1.71 -6.25 6.42
N ARG A 684 0.91 -7.20 6.92
CA ARG A 684 0.38 -8.32 6.16
C ARG A 684 -1.16 -8.29 6.18
N VAL A 685 -1.72 -7.65 5.16
CA VAL A 685 -3.16 -7.62 4.90
C VAL A 685 -3.58 -8.97 4.32
N VAL A 686 -4.52 -9.62 5.00
CA VAL A 686 -5.02 -10.95 4.66
C VAL A 686 -6.51 -11.01 4.92
N GLY A 687 -7.26 -11.47 3.93
CA GLY A 687 -8.72 -11.51 3.94
C GLY A 687 -9.26 -11.55 2.52
N THR A 688 -10.57 -11.67 2.40
CA THR A 688 -11.22 -11.82 1.09
C THR A 688 -11.54 -10.47 0.46
N LEU A 689 -11.04 -10.26 -0.77
CA LEU A 689 -11.27 -9.06 -1.57
C LEU A 689 -12.78 -8.76 -1.71
N GLY A 690 -13.16 -7.49 -1.61
CA GLY A 690 -14.55 -7.04 -1.56
C GLY A 690 -15.17 -6.98 -0.17
N TYR A 691 -14.72 -7.82 0.80
CA TYR A 691 -15.17 -7.75 2.20
C TYR A 691 -14.25 -6.90 3.10
N MET A 692 -13.00 -6.66 2.68
CA MET A 692 -12.03 -5.84 3.40
C MET A 692 -12.42 -4.35 3.34
N SER A 693 -12.35 -3.67 4.48
CA SER A 693 -12.61 -2.22 4.57
C SER A 693 -11.46 -1.39 3.97
N PRO A 694 -11.72 -0.15 3.49
CA PRO A 694 -10.70 0.67 2.83
C PRO A 694 -9.46 0.90 3.69
N GLU A 695 -9.61 1.23 4.99
CA GLU A 695 -8.48 1.48 5.88
C GLU A 695 -7.62 0.23 6.16
N TYR A 696 -8.23 -0.95 6.05
CA TYR A 696 -7.53 -2.22 6.20
C TYR A 696 -6.80 -2.60 4.91
N ALA A 697 -7.47 -2.50 3.76
CA ALA A 697 -6.90 -2.85 2.47
C ALA A 697 -5.80 -1.89 1.97
N LEU A 698 -5.88 -0.60 2.32
CA LEU A 698 -4.91 0.42 1.88
C LEU A 698 -3.73 0.63 2.84
N SER A 699 -3.89 0.30 4.13
CA SER A 699 -2.95 0.74 5.17
C SER A 699 -2.74 -0.26 6.31
N GLY A 700 -3.24 -1.50 6.19
CA GLY A 700 -3.08 -2.52 7.23
C GLY A 700 -3.85 -2.28 8.53
N ILE A 701 -4.60 -1.18 8.65
CA ILE A 701 -5.27 -0.77 9.89
C ILE A 701 -6.58 -1.55 10.07
N PHE A 702 -6.75 -2.26 11.19
CA PHE A 702 -7.98 -2.99 11.51
C PHE A 702 -8.51 -2.69 12.93
N SER A 703 -9.82 -2.84 13.10
CA SER A 703 -10.57 -2.63 14.36
C SER A 703 -11.94 -3.34 14.35
N GLU A 704 -12.75 -3.17 15.42
CA GLU A 704 -14.16 -3.59 15.40
C GLU A 704 -14.94 -3.01 14.19
N LYS A 705 -14.54 -1.83 13.68
CA LYS A 705 -15.17 -1.17 12.53
C LYS A 705 -14.82 -1.80 11.18
N SER A 706 -13.77 -2.59 11.09
CA SER A 706 -13.36 -3.28 9.86
C SER A 706 -14.24 -4.50 9.65
N ASP A 707 -14.47 -5.30 10.70
CA ASP A 707 -15.48 -6.37 10.69
C ASP A 707 -16.91 -5.84 10.44
N VAL A 708 -17.26 -4.65 10.94
CA VAL A 708 -18.56 -3.99 10.65
C VAL A 708 -18.74 -3.74 9.16
N PHE A 709 -17.69 -3.31 8.44
CA PHE A 709 -17.74 -3.13 6.99
C PHE A 709 -18.00 -4.46 6.28
N SER A 710 -17.27 -5.52 6.65
CA SER A 710 -17.46 -6.88 6.11
C SER A 710 -18.88 -7.42 6.38
N PHE A 711 -19.45 -7.11 7.56
CA PHE A 711 -20.85 -7.40 7.88
C PHE A 711 -21.82 -6.62 6.99
N GLY A 712 -21.53 -5.35 6.68
CA GLY A 712 -22.32 -4.53 5.74
C GLY A 712 -22.34 -5.12 4.32
N VAL A 713 -21.19 -5.56 3.81
CA VAL A 713 -21.08 -6.26 2.51
C VAL A 713 -21.90 -7.56 2.52
N LEU A 714 -21.70 -8.39 3.54
CA LEU A 714 -22.45 -9.64 3.74
C LEU A 714 -23.97 -9.40 3.82
N LEU A 715 -24.40 -8.28 4.39
CA LEU A 715 -25.81 -7.89 4.47
C LEU A 715 -26.40 -7.53 3.10
N LEU A 716 -25.67 -6.81 2.25
CA LEU A 716 -26.08 -6.54 0.85
C LEU A 716 -26.18 -7.83 0.03
N GLU A 717 -25.22 -8.74 0.16
CA GLU A 717 -25.24 -10.02 -0.54
C GLU A 717 -26.43 -10.90 -0.10
N ILE A 718 -26.77 -10.93 1.20
CA ILE A 718 -27.94 -11.68 1.70
C ILE A 718 -29.26 -11.11 1.14
N VAL A 719 -29.38 -9.78 1.01
CA VAL A 719 -30.58 -9.14 0.43
C VAL A 719 -30.73 -9.45 -1.06
N ASN A 720 -29.64 -9.37 -1.83
CA ASN A 720 -29.65 -9.50 -3.30
C ASN A 720 -29.53 -10.95 -3.80
N GLY A 721 -28.84 -11.83 -3.07
CA GLY A 721 -28.52 -13.20 -3.51
C GLY A 721 -27.53 -13.25 -4.68
N ARG A 722 -26.68 -12.22 -4.82
CA ARG A 722 -25.62 -12.12 -5.83
C ARG A 722 -24.31 -11.78 -5.14
N LYS A 723 -23.18 -12.29 -5.65
CA LYS A 723 -21.83 -12.05 -5.08
C LYS A 723 -21.38 -10.61 -5.33
N ILE A 724 -20.68 -10.01 -4.38
CA ILE A 724 -20.06 -8.68 -4.57
C ILE A 724 -19.04 -8.66 -5.73
N THR A 725 -18.40 -9.79 -6.04
CA THR A 725 -17.46 -9.94 -7.16
C THR A 725 -18.12 -10.14 -8.54
N ALA A 726 -19.45 -10.20 -8.63
CA ALA A 726 -20.15 -10.30 -9.91
C ALA A 726 -20.11 -8.97 -10.67
N SER A 727 -19.37 -8.89 -11.77
CA SER A 727 -19.04 -7.66 -12.52
C SER A 727 -20.15 -7.10 -13.44
N TYR A 728 -21.39 -7.56 -13.26
CA TYR A 728 -22.54 -7.23 -14.12
C TYR A 728 -23.80 -6.88 -13.32
N TYR A 729 -24.06 -5.58 -13.18
CA TYR A 729 -25.32 -5.05 -12.65
C TYR A 729 -25.97 -4.14 -13.70
N HIS A 730 -27.06 -4.61 -14.31
CA HIS A 730 -27.92 -3.83 -15.23
C HIS A 730 -27.13 -3.14 -16.38
N ASP A 731 -26.30 -3.93 -17.09
CA ASP A 731 -25.41 -3.50 -18.18
C ASP A 731 -24.42 -2.37 -17.84
N LYS A 732 -24.09 -2.21 -16.55
CA LYS A 732 -23.09 -1.27 -16.04
C LYS A 732 -22.04 -1.99 -15.18
N HIS A 733 -20.78 -1.56 -15.32
CA HIS A 733 -19.67 -1.98 -14.47
C HIS A 733 -19.63 -1.15 -13.18
N ILE A 734 -20.62 -1.36 -12.30
CA ILE A 734 -20.72 -0.73 -10.98
C ILE A 734 -20.60 -1.80 -9.88
N SER A 735 -20.09 -1.45 -8.70
CA SER A 735 -20.03 -2.40 -7.59
C SER A 735 -21.40 -2.62 -6.95
N LEU A 736 -21.56 -3.70 -6.19
CA LEU A 736 -22.78 -3.94 -5.41
C LEU A 736 -23.06 -2.81 -4.38
N ILE A 737 -22.01 -2.18 -3.86
CA ILE A 737 -22.13 -1.04 -2.92
C ILE A 737 -22.66 0.20 -3.65
N ASP A 738 -22.11 0.50 -4.83
CA ASP A 738 -22.57 1.62 -5.68
C ASP A 738 -24.02 1.43 -6.12
N TYR A 739 -24.38 0.21 -6.54
CA TYR A 739 -25.74 -0.12 -6.97
C TYR A 739 -26.75 0.00 -5.82
N ALA A 740 -26.40 -0.51 -4.63
CA ALA A 740 -27.22 -0.36 -3.43
C ALA A 740 -27.39 1.12 -3.01
N TRP A 741 -26.32 1.92 -3.11
CA TRP A 741 -26.38 3.35 -2.85
C TRP A 741 -27.25 4.09 -3.88
N GLN A 742 -27.12 3.78 -5.18
CA GLN A 742 -27.93 4.39 -6.23
C GLN A 742 -29.41 4.11 -5.98
N LEU A 743 -29.80 2.85 -5.80
CA LEU A 743 -31.18 2.47 -5.54
C LEU A 743 -31.73 3.12 -4.26
N TRP A 744 -30.97 3.14 -3.16
CA TRP A 744 -31.40 3.80 -1.92
C TRP A 744 -31.57 5.32 -2.07
N SER A 745 -30.65 5.99 -2.76
CA SER A 745 -30.74 7.44 -3.00
C SER A 745 -31.86 7.82 -3.98
N GLU A 746 -32.27 6.91 -4.88
CA GLU A 746 -33.47 7.03 -5.71
C GLU A 746 -34.78 6.62 -5.00
N SER A 747 -34.73 6.17 -3.74
CA SER A 747 -35.88 5.59 -3.00
C SER A 747 -36.50 4.35 -3.67
N LYS A 748 -35.63 3.49 -4.20
CA LYS A 748 -35.91 2.24 -4.91
C LYS A 748 -35.19 1.04 -4.29
N GLU A 749 -34.83 1.09 -3.01
CA GLU A 749 -34.00 0.05 -2.39
C GLU A 749 -34.62 -1.36 -2.44
N LEU A 750 -35.94 -1.48 -2.61
CA LEU A 750 -36.59 -2.77 -2.84
C LEU A 750 -36.21 -3.43 -4.19
N ASP A 751 -35.74 -2.67 -5.19
CA ASP A 751 -35.23 -3.19 -6.47
C ASP A 751 -33.88 -3.92 -6.31
N LEU A 752 -33.25 -3.84 -5.12
CA LEU A 752 -32.06 -4.62 -4.74
C LEU A 752 -32.41 -6.03 -4.22
N LEU A 753 -33.69 -6.31 -3.97
CA LEU A 753 -34.13 -7.57 -3.38
C LEU A 753 -33.97 -8.74 -4.36
N ASP A 754 -33.51 -9.87 -3.84
CA ASP A 754 -33.41 -11.13 -4.58
C ASP A 754 -34.75 -11.53 -5.22
N GLU A 755 -34.75 -11.66 -6.56
CA GLU A 755 -35.87 -12.09 -7.39
C GLU A 755 -36.56 -13.39 -6.90
N ALA A 756 -35.85 -14.26 -6.19
CA ALA A 756 -36.38 -15.50 -5.61
C ALA A 756 -37.16 -15.32 -4.29
N LEU A 757 -37.34 -14.09 -3.80
CA LEU A 757 -38.04 -13.78 -2.54
C LEU A 757 -39.48 -13.26 -2.70
N ALA A 758 -39.98 -13.17 -3.94
CA ALA A 758 -41.16 -12.38 -4.34
C ALA A 758 -42.40 -12.44 -3.42
N ASP A 759 -42.74 -13.59 -2.83
CA ASP A 759 -44.04 -13.83 -2.20
C ASP A 759 -44.10 -13.63 -0.67
N SER A 760 -42.98 -13.42 0.05
CA SER A 760 -43.01 -13.38 1.53
C SER A 760 -41.86 -12.64 2.23
N PHE A 761 -41.79 -11.32 2.05
CA PHE A 761 -40.86 -10.43 2.78
C PHE A 761 -41.61 -9.25 3.43
N SER A 762 -41.00 -8.68 4.48
CA SER A 762 -41.47 -7.41 5.06
C SER A 762 -40.66 -6.26 4.47
N SER A 763 -41.30 -5.38 3.70
CA SER A 763 -40.61 -4.25 3.05
C SER A 763 -39.88 -3.34 4.03
N SER A 764 -40.43 -3.14 5.24
CA SER A 764 -39.79 -2.35 6.29
C SER A 764 -38.52 -3.03 6.84
N GLU A 765 -38.49 -4.36 6.95
CA GLU A 765 -37.28 -5.11 7.32
C GLU A 765 -36.23 -5.05 6.21
N VAL A 766 -36.64 -5.19 4.94
CA VAL A 766 -35.74 -5.13 3.77
C VAL A 766 -35.09 -3.75 3.65
N THR A 767 -35.89 -2.68 3.56
CA THR A 767 -35.38 -1.29 3.49
C THR A 767 -34.46 -0.98 4.68
N ARG A 768 -34.83 -1.43 5.89
CA ARG A 768 -34.02 -1.23 7.10
C ARG A 768 -32.70 -1.99 7.07
N CYS A 769 -32.68 -3.23 6.58
CA CYS A 769 -31.46 -4.00 6.36
C CYS A 769 -30.52 -3.32 5.35
N ILE A 770 -31.03 -2.83 4.22
CA ILE A 770 -30.22 -2.12 3.22
C ILE A 770 -29.65 -0.82 3.79
N HIS A 771 -30.47 -0.05 4.51
CA HIS A 771 -30.03 1.20 5.15
C HIS A 771 -28.96 0.95 6.23
N ILE A 772 -29.10 -0.11 7.04
CA ILE A 772 -28.07 -0.54 8.00
C ILE A 772 -26.80 -1.00 7.27
N ALA A 773 -26.92 -1.69 6.13
CA ALA A 773 -25.76 -2.10 5.33
C ALA A 773 -24.98 -0.88 4.80
N LEU A 774 -25.67 0.13 4.27
CA LEU A 774 -25.07 1.38 3.79
C LEU A 774 -24.40 2.18 4.93
N LEU A 775 -24.92 2.13 6.15
CA LEU A 775 -24.25 2.66 7.35
C LEU A 775 -23.02 1.84 7.76
N CYS A 776 -23.02 0.53 7.55
CA CYS A 776 -21.89 -0.34 7.84
C CYS A 776 -20.74 -0.20 6.82
N VAL A 777 -21.02 0.03 5.53
CA VAL A 777 -19.99 0.14 4.46
C VAL A 777 -19.46 1.57 4.21
N GLN A 778 -19.64 2.50 5.17
CA GLN A 778 -19.10 3.87 5.06
C GLN A 778 -17.56 3.88 4.96
N ASP A 779 -16.98 4.72 4.09
CA ASP A 779 -15.53 4.71 3.80
C ASP A 779 -14.68 4.93 5.07
N HIS A 780 -14.95 5.99 5.84
CA HIS A 780 -14.25 6.22 7.10
C HIS A 780 -14.84 5.40 8.25
N ALA A 781 -14.01 4.58 8.89
CA ALA A 781 -14.35 3.69 10.01
C ALA A 781 -15.09 4.35 11.18
N GLU A 782 -14.85 5.64 11.44
CA GLU A 782 -15.56 6.43 12.45
C GLU A 782 -17.07 6.54 12.20
N ASN A 783 -17.50 6.72 10.94
CA ASN A 783 -18.90 6.92 10.54
C ASN A 783 -19.73 5.64 10.58
N ARG A 784 -19.08 4.47 10.60
CA ARG A 784 -19.73 3.16 10.76
C ARG A 784 -20.32 3.00 12.17
N PRO A 785 -21.47 2.33 12.35
CA PRO A 785 -21.94 1.95 13.68
C PRO A 785 -20.98 0.97 14.38
N ASN A 786 -21.22 0.67 15.65
CA ASN A 786 -20.64 -0.50 16.33
C ASN A 786 -21.68 -1.63 16.39
N MET A 787 -21.25 -2.88 16.61
CA MET A 787 -22.19 -4.01 16.54
C MET A 787 -23.31 -3.98 17.58
N SER A 788 -23.13 -3.33 18.73
CA SER A 788 -24.23 -3.11 19.69
C SER A 788 -25.30 -2.14 19.15
N ALA A 789 -24.88 -1.11 18.40
CA ALA A 789 -25.81 -0.26 17.67
C ALA A 789 -26.50 -1.04 16.53
N VAL A 790 -25.75 -1.80 15.73
CA VAL A 790 -26.31 -2.63 14.63
C VAL A 790 -27.37 -3.62 15.13
N VAL A 791 -27.08 -4.36 16.20
CA VAL A 791 -28.06 -5.30 16.81
C VAL A 791 -29.28 -4.56 17.35
N SER A 792 -29.13 -3.36 17.93
CA SER A 792 -30.25 -2.52 18.37
C SER A 792 -31.09 -2.01 17.19
N MET A 793 -30.45 -1.55 16.11
CA MET A 793 -31.11 -1.10 14.88
C MET A 793 -31.91 -2.24 14.23
N LEU A 794 -31.34 -3.45 14.13
CA LEU A 794 -32.01 -4.67 13.64
C LEU A 794 -33.14 -5.19 14.54
N SER A 795 -33.29 -4.66 15.76
CA SER A 795 -34.27 -5.11 16.77
C SER A 795 -35.25 -4.01 17.19
N SER A 796 -35.31 -2.89 16.48
CA SER A 796 -36.14 -1.71 16.83
C SER A 796 -36.72 -1.05 15.59
N GLU A 797 -37.78 -0.26 15.75
CA GLU A 797 -38.41 0.53 14.68
C GLU A 797 -37.93 1.99 14.65
N ALA A 798 -36.96 2.36 15.49
CA ALA A 798 -36.49 3.75 15.62
C ALA A 798 -35.88 4.30 14.32
N GLU A 799 -35.99 5.61 14.11
CA GLU A 799 -35.34 6.31 12.98
C GLU A 799 -33.82 6.10 12.99
N LEU A 800 -33.23 6.05 11.79
CA LEU A 800 -31.81 5.76 11.58
C LEU A 800 -31.08 6.99 11.00
N PRO A 801 -29.79 7.19 11.35
CA PRO A 801 -28.99 8.26 10.77
C PRO A 801 -28.77 8.01 9.28
N ARG A 802 -28.79 9.06 8.44
CA ARG A 802 -28.61 8.88 7.00
C ARG A 802 -27.14 8.49 6.67
N PRO A 803 -26.90 7.42 5.88
CA PRO A 803 -25.57 7.12 5.36
C PRO A 803 -25.11 8.21 4.37
N LYS A 804 -23.79 8.37 4.23
CA LYS A 804 -23.15 9.20 3.20
C LYS A 804 -22.88 8.36 1.95
N GLN A 805 -22.68 9.03 0.82
CA GLN A 805 -22.29 8.39 -0.44
C GLN A 805 -20.94 7.68 -0.28
N PRO A 806 -20.80 6.40 -0.71
CA PRO A 806 -19.51 5.74 -0.83
C PRO A 806 -18.61 6.48 -1.83
N THR A 807 -17.34 6.69 -1.49
CA THR A 807 -16.35 7.26 -2.40
C THR A 807 -15.26 6.29 -2.82
N PHE A 808 -15.13 5.15 -2.13
CA PHE A 808 -14.13 4.12 -2.42
C PHE A 808 -14.77 2.77 -2.76
N THR A 809 -14.73 2.37 -4.04
CA THR A 809 -15.16 1.02 -4.48
C THR A 809 -14.15 0.34 -5.38
N PHE A 810 -13.93 -0.96 -5.14
CA PHE A 810 -13.00 -1.78 -5.93
C PHE A 810 -13.62 -2.13 -7.30
N GLN A 811 -13.22 -1.42 -8.36
CA GLN A 811 -13.56 -1.81 -9.73
C GLN A 811 -12.70 -3.02 -10.16
N THR A 812 -13.32 -4.19 -10.30
CA THR A 812 -12.68 -5.41 -10.81
C THR A 812 -12.52 -5.34 -12.34
N GLY A 813 -11.54 -4.55 -12.80
CA GLY A 813 -11.20 -4.32 -14.20
C GLY A 813 -10.60 -5.52 -14.94
N PHE A 814 -11.30 -6.66 -14.98
CA PHE A 814 -10.95 -7.78 -15.84
C PHE A 814 -11.49 -7.57 -17.26
N TYR A 815 -10.62 -7.12 -18.16
CA TYR A 815 -10.85 -7.27 -19.61
C TYR A 815 -10.79 -8.75 -19.98
N SER A 816 -11.93 -9.43 -19.98
CA SER A 816 -12.03 -10.76 -20.59
C SER A 816 -12.09 -10.61 -22.11
N GLU A 817 -11.02 -11.00 -22.79
CA GLU A 817 -11.18 -11.47 -24.16
C GLU A 817 -12.17 -12.65 -24.21
N LYS A 818 -12.80 -12.87 -25.37
CA LYS A 818 -13.74 -13.98 -25.56
C LYS A 818 -12.98 -15.30 -25.73
N CYS A 819 -12.93 -16.13 -24.69
CA CYS A 819 -12.76 -17.57 -24.89
C CYS A 819 -14.07 -18.18 -25.39
N ASP A 820 -14.02 -18.83 -26.55
CA ASP A 820 -15.19 -19.51 -27.13
C ASP A 820 -15.62 -20.73 -26.31
N SER A 821 -16.90 -21.08 -26.42
CA SER A 821 -17.50 -22.16 -25.64
C SER A 821 -17.12 -23.55 -26.15
N ASN A 822 -16.52 -24.37 -25.28
CA ASN A 822 -16.91 -25.77 -25.03
C ASN A 822 -15.92 -26.50 -24.10
N HIS A 823 -16.21 -26.58 -22.80
CA HIS A 823 -16.00 -27.77 -21.95
C HIS A 823 -16.70 -27.55 -20.58
N PHE A 824 -17.04 -28.63 -19.87
CA PHE A 824 -17.85 -28.57 -18.65
C PHE A 824 -17.08 -27.96 -17.46
N LEU A 825 -17.63 -26.89 -16.87
CA LEU A 825 -17.08 -26.17 -15.72
C LEU A 825 -17.53 -26.79 -14.39
N SER A 826 -16.59 -26.94 -13.45
CA SER A 826 -16.88 -27.14 -12.01
C SER A 826 -15.65 -26.82 -11.13
N ALA A 827 -15.18 -25.56 -11.20
CA ALA A 827 -14.26 -25.00 -10.22
C ALA A 827 -14.46 -23.48 -10.15
N CYS A 828 -14.75 -22.96 -8.96
CA CYS A 828 -14.68 -21.54 -8.64
C CYS A 828 -13.84 -21.41 -7.38
N GLU A 829 -12.53 -21.23 -7.55
CA GLU A 829 -11.64 -20.96 -6.43
C GLU A 829 -11.83 -19.50 -5.99
N LEU A 830 -12.07 -19.29 -4.70
CA LEU A 830 -11.96 -17.96 -4.08
C LEU A 830 -10.49 -17.76 -3.71
N THR A 831 -9.81 -16.82 -4.35
CA THR A 831 -8.45 -16.45 -3.96
C THR A 831 -8.46 -15.63 -2.68
N GLU A 832 -7.78 -16.14 -1.65
CA GLU A 832 -7.36 -15.35 -0.50
C GLU A 832 -6.22 -14.43 -0.92
N SER A 833 -6.48 -13.13 -1.00
CA SER A 833 -5.47 -12.14 -1.34
C SER A 833 -4.59 -11.86 -0.12
N VAL A 834 -3.31 -12.19 -0.22
CA VAL A 834 -2.27 -11.52 0.57
C VAL A 834 -1.97 -10.19 -0.12
N LEU A 835 -2.20 -9.10 0.58
CA LEU A 835 -1.73 -7.76 0.24
C LEU A 835 -0.73 -7.34 1.31
N GLU A 836 0.24 -6.49 0.96
CA GLU A 836 1.10 -5.90 1.97
C GLU A 836 0.46 -4.62 2.49
N GLY A 837 0.27 -4.58 3.81
CA GLY A 837 -0.14 -3.39 4.53
C GLY A 837 1.05 -2.46 4.70
N ARG A 838 0.82 -1.16 4.62
CA ARG A 838 1.86 -0.14 4.78
C ARG A 838 2.24 0.02 6.26
#